data_AF-A0AE66-F1
#
_entry.id   AF-A0AE66-F1
#
_cell.length_a   1.000
_cell.length_b   1.000
_cell.length_c   1.000
_cell.angle_alpha   90.00
_cell.angle_beta   90.00
_cell.angle_gamma   90.00
#
_symmetry.space_group_name_H-M   'P 1'
#
loop_
_entity.id
_entity.type
_entity.pdbx_description
1 polymer ?
#
loop_
_entity_poly.entity_id
_entity_poly.type
_entity_poly.pdbx_seq_one_letter_code
_entity_poly.pdbx_strand_id
1 'polypeptide(L)'
;MSEQPINETGEPDGSPFPPPGSPERADQQRIGEALLTDDGRITDTPQAKTAGIQALAGRMRSSTPALILASMGLVVGNDMAAHLGDSRYVLVPHQERYPSMGADVLHVDELDPADPRHTPNRAVRMDTEQAETLIRMIAVSELMGAWAYGSNNNVRVLALQQAAQEEFGLSGTLEWQVDAKTRFAVGLELDYNRDALRDFLRTQYQMTQEVLAARGITELLAYRALSWPEEAEQPQWAAARNIGVTVEARQRPLASWSADRQIVADWLEQRRGNGVILATRQPAREILSLPTTGMGYLGQKEWVALPGDHQATLDGMVSHTSPTAAVQQTAASAVSLGAPALSDAADGPPPAPIVGAETDKRWRPLPISQALDPADPLDSRIIRILDGTEAAPRWWPRDDSDYAIARRDLDFLGISPVQIKWMLTGEAPMGMTPELYQQFGTEMLAALQLDGIEPSQVDIRLKGTGAGFFSGIHKTLPREADLTGNPSAVQRLQEWFGDDQHRPLRRPYDAMWRLGLEQEPSDFDLDINSTAIIRAARDHWRAHHTDRYPGDFMGGHGYLDKKTVASTLPSLAAWAGTWETKLGRPLSLGVFESAGPFDATRLGRALSSHFKDTDWIIHRPDSPMAWRTPRSRISEPARSPAPGRPSAAAARSKSTTARRRPDHDRPAAPGIEQPPHLRRDPGLERDHGRGPRA
;
A
#
# COMPACT_ATOMS: atom_id res chain seq x y z
N MET A 1 -24.86 -18.48 40.64
CA MET A 1 -24.19 -17.24 41.05
C MET A 1 -23.58 -17.49 42.40
N SER A 2 -22.28 -17.78 42.44
CA SER A 2 -21.51 -17.89 43.68
C SER A 2 -20.74 -16.58 43.79
N GLU A 3 -21.01 -15.81 44.83
CA GLU A 3 -20.27 -14.57 45.12
C GLU A 3 -18.83 -14.96 45.49
N GLN A 4 -17.86 -14.53 44.69
CA GLN A 4 -16.46 -14.58 45.09
C GLN A 4 -16.20 -13.45 46.10
N PRO A 5 -15.46 -13.72 47.19
CA PRO A 5 -15.12 -12.71 48.16
C PRO A 5 -14.15 -11.70 47.54
N ILE A 6 -14.48 -10.42 47.67
CA ILE A 6 -13.61 -9.30 47.30
C ILE A 6 -12.55 -9.20 48.40
N ASN A 7 -11.27 -9.32 48.04
CA ASN A 7 -10.16 -9.16 48.98
C ASN A 7 -10.01 -7.67 49.36
N GLU A 8 -9.92 -7.37 50.66
CA GLU A 8 -10.00 -6.00 51.23
C GLU A 8 -8.85 -5.06 50.81
N THR A 9 -7.83 -5.54 50.11
CA THR A 9 -6.67 -4.72 49.68
C THR A 9 -6.90 -3.99 48.37
N GLY A 10 -7.92 -4.34 47.58
CA GLY A 10 -8.12 -3.76 46.24
C GLY A 10 -6.98 -4.04 45.26
N GLU A 11 -5.99 -4.85 45.64
CA GLU A 11 -5.03 -5.41 44.71
C GLU A 11 -5.72 -6.51 43.91
N PRO A 12 -5.61 -6.52 42.56
CA PRO A 12 -6.19 -7.55 41.75
C PRO A 12 -5.70 -8.90 42.26
N ASP A 13 -6.64 -9.79 42.56
CA ASP A 13 -6.36 -11.14 43.04
C ASP A 13 -5.50 -11.83 41.98
N GLY A 14 -4.18 -11.80 42.18
CA GLY A 14 -3.17 -12.35 41.31
C GLY A 14 -3.18 -13.85 41.43
N SER A 15 -4.33 -14.46 41.14
CA SER A 15 -4.50 -15.91 41.19
C SER A 15 -3.37 -16.51 40.37
N PRO A 16 -2.50 -17.33 41.01
CA PRO A 16 -1.34 -17.87 40.34
C PRO A 16 -1.77 -18.57 39.06
N PHE A 17 -0.96 -18.42 38.00
CA PHE A 17 -1.22 -19.12 36.76
C PHE A 17 -1.28 -20.64 37.06
N PRO A 18 -2.31 -21.37 36.59
CA PRO A 18 -2.52 -22.75 36.99
C PRO A 18 -1.29 -23.59 36.62
N PRO A 19 -0.89 -24.59 37.42
CA PRO A 19 0.31 -25.38 37.13
C PRO A 19 0.12 -26.23 35.86
N PRO A 20 1.22 -26.60 35.16
CA PRO A 20 1.17 -27.52 34.02
C PRO A 20 0.46 -28.83 34.38
N GLY A 21 -0.42 -29.30 33.48
CA GLY A 21 -1.20 -30.53 33.68
C GLY A 21 -2.42 -30.41 34.61
N SER A 22 -2.72 -29.23 35.15
CA SER A 22 -3.92 -29.01 35.95
C SER A 22 -5.21 -29.19 35.12
N PRO A 23 -6.33 -29.61 35.75
CA PRO A 23 -7.63 -29.68 35.09
C PRO A 23 -8.06 -28.34 34.48
N GLU A 24 -7.76 -27.22 35.15
CA GLU A 24 -8.07 -25.88 34.65
C GLU A 24 -7.39 -25.59 33.30
N ARG A 25 -6.10 -25.95 33.14
CA ARG A 25 -5.41 -25.79 31.83
C ARG A 25 -6.06 -26.62 30.74
N ALA A 26 -6.42 -27.87 31.04
CA ALA A 26 -7.10 -28.74 30.09
C ALA A 26 -8.47 -28.19 29.69
N ASP A 27 -9.23 -27.65 30.65
CA ASP A 27 -10.53 -27.02 30.41
C ASP A 27 -10.40 -25.75 29.56
N GLN A 28 -9.44 -24.88 29.90
CA GLN A 28 -9.17 -23.65 29.17
C GLN A 28 -8.64 -23.89 27.76
N GLN A 29 -7.80 -24.91 27.57
CA GLN A 29 -7.39 -25.35 26.25
C GLN A 29 -8.61 -25.81 25.41
N ARG A 30 -9.51 -26.61 26.00
CA ARG A 30 -10.75 -27.03 25.32
C ARG A 30 -11.65 -25.85 24.95
N ILE A 31 -11.78 -24.86 25.84
CA ILE A 31 -12.54 -23.62 25.57
C ILE A 31 -11.90 -22.85 24.42
N GLY A 32 -10.58 -22.66 24.45
CA GLY A 32 -9.84 -22.00 23.38
C GLY A 32 -9.99 -22.72 22.04
N GLU A 33 -9.86 -24.04 22.01
CA GLU A 33 -10.06 -24.84 20.80
C GLU A 33 -11.50 -24.77 20.25
N ALA A 34 -12.50 -24.84 21.12
CA ALA A 34 -13.91 -24.75 20.74
C ALA A 34 -14.26 -23.36 20.16
N LEU A 35 -13.67 -22.30 20.74
CA LEU A 35 -13.82 -20.93 20.26
C LEU A 35 -13.30 -20.76 18.82
N LEU A 36 -12.19 -21.42 18.51
CA LEU A 36 -11.52 -21.29 17.21
C LEU A 36 -12.20 -22.11 16.10
N THR A 37 -12.88 -23.21 16.46
CA THR A 37 -13.54 -24.14 15.52
C THR A 37 -15.03 -23.87 15.28
N ASP A 38 -15.58 -22.80 15.87
CA ASP A 38 -17.02 -22.51 15.92
C ASP A 38 -17.87 -23.74 16.27
N ASP A 39 -17.55 -24.37 17.42
CA ASP A 39 -18.21 -25.58 17.91
C ASP A 39 -18.16 -26.76 16.92
N GLY A 40 -17.08 -26.84 16.15
CA GLY A 40 -16.82 -27.89 15.17
C GLY A 40 -17.42 -27.65 13.78
N ARG A 41 -18.08 -26.51 13.54
CA ARG A 41 -18.55 -26.14 12.19
C ARG A 41 -17.41 -25.79 11.25
N ILE A 42 -16.31 -25.28 11.79
CA ILE A 42 -15.12 -24.88 11.05
C ILE A 42 -14.03 -25.91 11.35
N THR A 43 -13.74 -26.74 10.36
CA THR A 43 -12.83 -27.88 10.52
C THR A 43 -11.43 -27.62 9.97
N ASP A 44 -11.26 -26.56 9.19
CA ASP A 44 -9.97 -26.22 8.58
C ASP A 44 -9.75 -24.70 8.45
N THR A 45 -8.48 -24.31 8.32
CA THR A 45 -8.09 -22.89 8.26
C THR A 45 -8.68 -22.15 7.06
N PRO A 46 -8.70 -22.71 5.83
CA PRO A 46 -9.34 -22.04 4.69
C PRO A 46 -10.81 -21.71 4.91
N GLN A 47 -11.60 -22.60 5.51
CA GLN A 47 -12.99 -22.34 5.88
C GLN A 47 -13.11 -21.21 6.90
N ALA A 48 -12.30 -21.27 7.97
CA ALA A 48 -12.27 -20.24 9.02
C ALA A 48 -12.01 -18.85 8.43
N LYS A 49 -10.95 -18.76 7.62
CA LYS A 49 -10.56 -17.52 6.95
C LYS A 49 -11.64 -17.04 6.01
N THR A 50 -12.24 -17.92 5.21
CA THR A 50 -13.30 -17.51 4.26
C THR A 50 -14.50 -16.91 5.00
N ALA A 51 -14.96 -17.55 6.07
CA ALA A 51 -16.05 -17.05 6.89
C ALA A 51 -15.69 -15.70 7.56
N GLY A 52 -14.51 -15.61 8.16
CA GLY A 52 -14.02 -14.37 8.80
C GLY A 52 -13.85 -13.22 7.81
N ILE A 53 -13.24 -13.48 6.64
CA ILE A 53 -13.05 -12.50 5.57
C ILE A 53 -14.39 -11.98 5.07
N GLN A 54 -15.35 -12.87 4.78
CA GLN A 54 -16.67 -12.48 4.30
C GLN A 54 -17.42 -11.62 5.32
N ALA A 55 -17.43 -12.04 6.59
CA ALA A 55 -18.10 -11.31 7.65
C ALA A 55 -17.45 -9.94 7.89
N LEU A 56 -16.12 -9.87 7.87
CA LEU A 56 -15.37 -8.63 8.06
C LEU A 56 -15.60 -7.65 6.90
N ALA A 57 -15.46 -8.12 5.66
CA ALA A 57 -15.68 -7.31 4.46
C ALA A 57 -17.10 -6.68 4.42
N GLY A 58 -18.11 -7.43 4.87
CA GLY A 58 -19.49 -6.97 4.96
C GLY A 58 -19.78 -5.98 6.10
N ARG A 59 -18.94 -5.93 7.13
CA ARG A 59 -19.12 -5.06 8.31
C ARG A 59 -18.24 -3.81 8.30
N MET A 60 -17.11 -3.83 7.60
CA MET A 60 -16.23 -2.66 7.47
C MET A 60 -16.97 -1.47 6.85
N ARG A 61 -16.76 -0.27 7.41
CA ARG A 61 -17.41 0.98 6.98
C ARG A 61 -16.63 1.70 5.89
N SER A 62 -15.34 1.39 5.76
CA SER A 62 -14.46 1.95 4.74
C SER A 62 -15.02 1.68 3.35
N SER A 63 -14.99 2.71 2.50
CA SER A 63 -15.38 2.56 1.10
C SER A 63 -14.50 1.53 0.40
N THR A 64 -15.05 0.86 -0.61
CA THR A 64 -14.32 -0.15 -1.38
C THR A 64 -13.01 0.40 -2.00
N PRO A 65 -12.97 1.63 -2.58
CA PRO A 65 -11.71 2.21 -3.04
C PRO A 65 -10.68 2.47 -1.93
N ALA A 66 -11.10 2.92 -0.75
CA ALA A 66 -10.19 3.13 0.38
C ALA A 66 -9.62 1.80 0.90
N LEU A 67 -10.43 0.75 0.90
CA LEU A 67 -10.01 -0.59 1.29
C LEU A 67 -9.02 -1.19 0.28
N ILE A 68 -9.27 -1.04 -1.02
CA ILE A 68 -8.32 -1.45 -2.08
C ILE A 68 -6.97 -0.75 -1.90
N LEU A 69 -6.98 0.57 -1.64
CA LEU A 69 -5.75 1.33 -1.43
C LEU A 69 -4.95 0.85 -0.21
N ALA A 70 -5.63 0.57 0.89
CA ALA A 70 -5.01 0.02 2.09
C ALA A 70 -4.44 -1.38 1.91
N SER A 71 -4.93 -2.13 0.92
CA SER A 71 -4.61 -3.53 0.71
C SER A 71 -3.87 -3.82 -0.60
N MET A 72 -3.33 -2.83 -1.32
CA MET A 72 -2.65 -3.06 -2.60
C MET A 72 -1.50 -4.06 -2.45
N GLY A 73 -1.41 -5.07 -3.32
CA GLY A 73 -0.45 -6.14 -3.07
C GLY A 73 -0.47 -7.23 -4.12
N LEU A 74 -0.22 -8.47 -3.69
CA LEU A 74 -0.09 -9.60 -4.60
C LEU A 74 -1.36 -9.83 -5.43
N VAL A 75 -2.53 -9.70 -4.79
CA VAL A 75 -3.82 -10.06 -5.41
C VAL A 75 -4.82 -8.91 -5.51
N VAL A 76 -4.48 -7.75 -4.96
CA VAL A 76 -5.28 -6.52 -5.06
C VAL A 76 -4.52 -5.51 -5.89
N GLY A 77 -5.15 -5.03 -6.95
CA GLY A 77 -4.57 -4.04 -7.86
C GLY A 77 -5.52 -2.88 -8.17
N ASN A 78 -4.99 -1.89 -8.90
CA ASN A 78 -5.69 -0.66 -9.27
C ASN A 78 -6.89 -0.90 -10.20
N ASP A 79 -6.82 -1.91 -11.06
CA ASP A 79 -7.89 -2.25 -12.02
C ASP A 79 -9.19 -2.61 -11.29
N MET A 80 -9.11 -3.21 -10.09
CA MET A 80 -10.29 -3.51 -9.27
C MET A 80 -11.04 -2.24 -8.86
N ALA A 81 -10.32 -1.17 -8.52
CA ALA A 81 -10.94 0.12 -8.19
C ALA A 81 -11.42 0.85 -9.45
N ALA A 82 -10.59 0.86 -10.49
CA ALA A 82 -10.80 1.67 -11.68
C ALA A 82 -12.00 1.20 -12.52
N HIS A 83 -12.25 -0.12 -12.52
CA HIS A 83 -13.31 -0.73 -13.32
C HIS A 83 -14.55 -1.11 -12.50
N LEU A 84 -14.57 -0.85 -11.19
CA LEU A 84 -15.76 -1.12 -10.37
C LEU A 84 -16.94 -0.27 -10.87
N GLY A 85 -18.04 -0.92 -11.20
CA GLY A 85 -19.20 -0.30 -11.85
C GLY A 85 -19.19 -0.35 -13.37
N ASP A 86 -18.11 -0.81 -14.02
CA ASP A 86 -18.01 -0.88 -15.48
C ASP A 86 -18.46 -2.24 -16.01
N SER A 87 -19.57 -2.24 -16.73
CA SER A 87 -20.22 -3.44 -17.27
C SER A 87 -19.38 -4.19 -18.32
N ARG A 88 -18.29 -3.59 -18.82
CA ARG A 88 -17.36 -4.17 -19.80
C ARG A 88 -16.26 -5.02 -19.16
N TYR A 89 -16.17 -5.03 -17.83
CA TYR A 89 -15.17 -5.78 -17.11
C TYR A 89 -15.80 -6.83 -16.20
N VAL A 90 -15.03 -7.88 -15.92
CA VAL A 90 -15.41 -8.97 -15.03
C VAL A 90 -14.25 -9.29 -14.08
N LEU A 91 -14.59 -9.80 -12.90
CA LEU A 91 -13.66 -10.47 -12.00
C LEU A 91 -13.72 -11.97 -12.26
N VAL A 92 -12.57 -12.58 -12.47
CA VAL A 92 -12.42 -14.03 -12.54
C VAL A 92 -11.66 -14.49 -11.29
N PRO A 93 -12.33 -15.06 -10.28
CA PRO A 93 -11.66 -15.56 -9.09
C PRO A 93 -10.60 -16.60 -9.43
N HIS A 94 -9.45 -16.53 -8.77
CA HIS A 94 -8.38 -17.53 -8.92
C HIS A 94 -8.83 -18.91 -8.41
N GLN A 95 -9.73 -18.93 -7.42
CA GLN A 95 -10.30 -20.15 -6.84
C GLN A 95 -11.80 -19.99 -6.60
N GLU A 96 -12.60 -20.92 -7.12
CA GLU A 96 -14.06 -20.90 -6.94
C GLU A 96 -14.47 -21.11 -5.47
N ARG A 97 -13.80 -22.04 -4.78
CA ARG A 97 -14.11 -22.34 -3.37
C ARG A 97 -13.66 -21.23 -2.41
N TYR A 98 -12.60 -20.49 -2.76
CA TYR A 98 -11.99 -19.47 -1.91
C TYR A 98 -11.75 -18.19 -2.72
N PRO A 99 -12.82 -17.49 -3.13
CA PRO A 99 -12.70 -16.42 -4.11
C PRO A 99 -11.98 -15.17 -3.55
N SER A 100 -11.84 -15.06 -2.22
CA SER A 100 -11.02 -14.05 -1.56
C SER A 100 -9.52 -14.21 -1.79
N MET A 101 -9.07 -15.34 -2.35
CA MET A 101 -7.65 -15.61 -2.60
C MET A 101 -7.06 -14.77 -3.74
N GLY A 102 -7.89 -14.06 -4.50
CA GLY A 102 -7.49 -13.22 -5.61
C GLY A 102 -8.43 -13.38 -6.80
N ALA A 103 -8.39 -12.40 -7.71
CA ALA A 103 -9.11 -12.45 -8.96
C ALA A 103 -8.35 -11.69 -10.05
N ASP A 104 -8.52 -12.11 -11.30
CA ASP A 104 -8.09 -11.35 -12.46
C ASP A 104 -9.21 -10.39 -12.87
N VAL A 105 -8.87 -9.12 -13.15
CA VAL A 105 -9.77 -8.17 -13.81
C VAL A 105 -9.54 -8.32 -15.31
N LEU A 106 -10.60 -8.70 -16.04
CA LEU A 106 -10.57 -8.93 -17.48
C LEU A 106 -11.62 -8.03 -18.15
N HIS A 107 -11.31 -7.51 -19.34
CA HIS A 107 -12.34 -7.07 -20.26
C HIS A 107 -13.18 -8.29 -20.70
N VAL A 108 -14.47 -8.11 -20.96
CA VAL A 108 -15.36 -9.21 -21.40
C VAL A 108 -14.86 -9.93 -22.66
N ASP A 109 -14.18 -9.21 -23.55
CA ASP A 109 -13.60 -9.75 -24.78
C ASP A 109 -12.31 -10.57 -24.55
N GLU A 110 -11.70 -10.50 -23.36
CA GLU A 110 -10.54 -11.32 -22.97
C GLU A 110 -10.96 -12.71 -22.43
N LEU A 111 -12.25 -12.97 -22.26
CA LEU A 111 -12.74 -14.25 -21.74
C LEU A 111 -12.50 -15.38 -22.75
N ASP A 112 -11.52 -16.22 -22.45
CA ASP A 112 -11.25 -17.46 -23.18
C ASP A 112 -12.28 -18.57 -22.82
N PRO A 113 -13.15 -19.01 -23.75
CA PRO A 113 -14.12 -20.08 -23.48
C PRO A 113 -13.49 -21.45 -23.20
N ALA A 114 -12.20 -21.65 -23.50
CA ALA A 114 -11.47 -22.87 -23.16
C ALA A 114 -11.04 -22.90 -21.68
N ASP A 115 -10.94 -21.75 -21.01
CA ASP A 115 -10.65 -21.68 -19.58
C ASP A 115 -11.95 -21.89 -18.78
N PRO A 116 -12.07 -22.98 -17.98
CA PRO A 116 -13.27 -23.25 -17.21
C PRO A 116 -13.56 -22.20 -16.13
N ARG A 117 -12.64 -21.28 -15.81
CA ARG A 117 -12.89 -20.14 -14.90
C ARG A 117 -13.63 -19.00 -15.60
N HIS A 118 -13.54 -18.91 -16.93
CA HIS A 118 -14.13 -17.84 -17.74
C HIS A 118 -15.59 -18.11 -18.13
N THR A 119 -16.19 -19.19 -17.63
CA THR A 119 -17.60 -19.47 -17.90
C THR A 119 -18.49 -18.35 -17.33
N PRO A 120 -19.60 -17.98 -17.99
CA PRO A 120 -20.42 -16.83 -17.58
C PRO A 120 -20.98 -16.88 -16.15
N ASN A 121 -21.08 -18.07 -15.56
CA ASN A 121 -21.52 -18.28 -14.18
C ASN A 121 -20.40 -18.16 -13.14
N ARG A 122 -19.13 -18.09 -13.56
CA ARG A 122 -17.95 -17.98 -12.70
C ARG A 122 -17.29 -16.60 -12.77
N ALA A 123 -17.37 -15.94 -13.91
CA ALA A 123 -16.98 -14.54 -14.04
C ALA A 123 -18.04 -13.62 -13.40
N VAL A 124 -17.62 -12.75 -12.49
CA VAL A 124 -18.50 -11.80 -11.79
C VAL A 124 -18.41 -10.45 -12.49
N ARG A 125 -19.53 -9.93 -13.01
CA ARG A 125 -19.51 -8.63 -13.70
C ARG A 125 -19.23 -7.49 -12.73
N MET A 126 -18.37 -6.56 -13.15
CA MET A 126 -17.91 -5.44 -12.32
C MET A 126 -19.00 -4.39 -12.02
N ASP A 127 -20.12 -4.40 -12.74
CA ASP A 127 -21.28 -3.53 -12.51
C ASP A 127 -22.30 -4.08 -11.50
N THR A 128 -21.92 -5.10 -10.69
CA THR A 128 -22.81 -5.77 -9.73
C THR A 128 -22.34 -5.61 -8.28
N GLU A 129 -23.28 -5.68 -7.32
CA GLU A 129 -22.96 -5.72 -5.88
C GLU A 129 -22.11 -6.94 -5.50
N GLN A 130 -22.21 -8.03 -6.28
CA GLN A 130 -21.40 -9.22 -6.09
C GLN A 130 -19.91 -8.94 -6.37
N ALA A 131 -19.60 -8.15 -7.40
CA ALA A 131 -18.22 -7.74 -7.67
C ALA A 131 -17.66 -6.87 -6.55
N GLU A 132 -18.43 -5.90 -6.06
CA GLU A 132 -18.02 -5.07 -4.91
C GLU A 132 -17.75 -5.95 -3.68
N THR A 133 -18.66 -6.86 -3.36
CA THR A 133 -18.51 -7.79 -2.23
C THR A 133 -17.23 -8.63 -2.37
N LEU A 134 -17.00 -9.19 -3.56
CA LEU A 134 -15.82 -10.00 -3.84
C LEU A 134 -14.52 -9.20 -3.72
N ILE A 135 -14.46 -7.99 -4.27
CA ILE A 135 -13.29 -7.10 -4.15
C ILE A 135 -12.99 -6.82 -2.68
N ARG A 136 -14.01 -6.49 -1.88
CA ARG A 136 -13.83 -6.23 -0.44
C ARG A 136 -13.30 -7.47 0.28
N MET A 137 -13.78 -8.66 -0.08
CA MET A 137 -13.26 -9.92 0.46
C MET A 137 -11.79 -10.13 0.09
N ILE A 138 -11.39 -9.90 -1.16
CA ILE A 138 -10.00 -10.02 -1.60
C ILE A 138 -9.11 -9.02 -0.85
N ALA A 139 -9.56 -7.77 -0.73
CA ALA A 139 -8.84 -6.72 -0.03
C ALA A 139 -8.64 -7.01 1.47
N VAL A 140 -9.69 -7.47 2.17
CA VAL A 140 -9.60 -7.95 3.55
C VAL A 140 -8.63 -9.14 3.66
N SER A 141 -8.71 -10.09 2.72
CA SER A 141 -7.81 -11.25 2.70
C SER A 141 -6.35 -10.82 2.56
N GLU A 142 -6.07 -9.78 1.79
CA GLU A 142 -4.71 -9.27 1.60
C GLU A 142 -4.18 -8.55 2.86
N LEU A 143 -5.01 -7.76 3.56
CA LEU A 143 -4.65 -7.18 4.86
C LEU A 143 -4.36 -8.27 5.90
N MET A 144 -5.21 -9.29 5.99
CA MET A 144 -4.97 -10.46 6.85
C MET A 144 -3.74 -11.25 6.43
N GLY A 145 -3.48 -11.36 5.12
CA GLY A 145 -2.31 -12.00 4.54
C GLY A 145 -1.01 -11.31 4.93
N ALA A 146 -1.00 -9.97 4.91
CA ALA A 146 0.15 -9.18 5.33
C ALA A 146 0.57 -9.49 6.78
N TRP A 147 -0.40 -9.56 7.71
CA TRP A 147 -0.13 -9.98 9.10
C TRP A 147 0.38 -11.42 9.18
N ALA A 148 -0.29 -12.35 8.49
CA ALA A 148 0.02 -13.77 8.56
C ALA A 148 1.42 -14.11 7.99
N TYR A 149 1.92 -13.30 7.06
CA TYR A 149 3.28 -13.47 6.54
C TYR A 149 4.34 -13.10 7.59
N GLY A 150 4.14 -12.00 8.31
CA GLY A 150 5.03 -11.64 9.39
C GLY A 150 4.54 -10.41 10.14
N SER A 151 4.57 -10.50 11.46
CA SER A 151 4.04 -9.44 12.33
C SER A 151 4.92 -8.19 12.37
N ASN A 152 6.11 -8.15 11.75
CA ASN A 152 7.08 -7.05 11.86
C ASN A 152 8.06 -6.90 10.69
N ASN A 153 7.73 -7.44 9.51
CA ASN A 153 8.69 -7.57 8.41
C ASN A 153 8.33 -6.75 7.16
N ASN A 154 7.28 -5.93 7.21
CA ASN A 154 6.93 -5.05 6.12
C ASN A 154 6.28 -3.75 6.64
N VAL A 155 6.33 -2.72 5.81
CA VAL A 155 5.84 -1.36 6.12
C VAL A 155 4.36 -1.38 6.49
N ARG A 156 3.53 -2.16 5.78
CA ARG A 156 2.08 -2.23 6.03
C ARG A 156 1.74 -2.79 7.40
N VAL A 157 2.43 -3.85 7.84
CA VAL A 157 2.17 -4.43 9.16
C VAL A 157 2.64 -3.51 10.29
N LEU A 158 3.75 -2.78 10.08
CA LEU A 158 4.18 -1.75 11.03
C LEU A 158 3.15 -0.60 11.10
N ALA A 159 2.62 -0.15 9.95
CA ALA A 159 1.53 0.82 9.89
C ALA A 159 0.25 0.28 10.57
N LEU A 160 -0.08 -0.99 10.37
CA LEU A 160 -1.22 -1.64 11.03
C LEU A 160 -1.06 -1.64 12.56
N GLN A 161 0.14 -1.91 13.08
CA GLN A 161 0.39 -1.84 14.51
C GLN A 161 0.36 -0.40 15.05
N GLN A 162 0.88 0.59 14.31
CA GLN A 162 0.75 2.01 14.69
C GLN A 162 -0.73 2.44 14.69
N ALA A 163 -1.51 1.99 13.70
CA ALA A 163 -2.95 2.23 13.65
C ALA A 163 -3.68 1.57 14.84
N ALA A 164 -3.23 0.40 15.30
CA ALA A 164 -3.75 -0.23 16.52
C ALA A 164 -3.43 0.59 17.77
N GLN A 165 -2.22 1.13 17.87
CA GLN A 165 -1.84 2.02 18.96
C GLN A 165 -2.76 3.25 19.02
N GLU A 166 -3.02 3.88 17.88
CA GLU A 166 -3.91 5.05 17.77
C GLU A 166 -5.38 4.71 18.04
N GLU A 167 -5.87 3.58 17.49
CA GLU A 167 -7.28 3.20 17.59
C GLU A 167 -7.69 2.83 19.01
N PHE A 168 -6.83 2.11 19.73
CA PHE A 168 -7.13 1.59 21.07
C PHE A 168 -6.46 2.40 22.18
N GLY A 169 -5.78 3.51 21.85
CA GLY A 169 -5.12 4.37 22.84
C GLY A 169 -4.01 3.66 23.61
N LEU A 170 -3.26 2.78 22.96
CA LEU A 170 -2.28 1.93 23.62
C LEU A 170 -1.04 2.74 24.02
N SER A 171 -0.65 2.63 25.28
CA SER A 171 0.58 3.21 25.83
C SER A 171 1.53 2.13 26.35
N GLY A 172 2.81 2.45 26.50
CA GLY A 172 3.78 1.51 27.09
C GLY A 172 4.16 0.32 26.19
N THR A 173 3.70 0.30 24.94
CA THR A 173 4.03 -0.76 23.98
C THR A 173 5.51 -0.77 23.62
N LEU A 174 6.03 -1.94 23.25
CA LEU A 174 7.39 -2.07 22.75
C LEU A 174 7.52 -1.39 21.38
N GLU A 175 8.46 -0.45 21.25
CA GLU A 175 8.74 0.24 19.99
C GLU A 175 9.46 -0.66 18.97
N TRP A 176 9.31 -0.33 17.69
CA TRP A 176 10.13 -0.93 16.64
C TRP A 176 11.46 -0.21 16.51
N GLN A 177 12.55 -0.99 16.53
CA GLN A 177 13.87 -0.49 16.14
C GLN A 177 13.98 -0.53 14.62
N VAL A 178 13.44 0.50 13.96
CA VAL A 178 13.52 0.66 12.51
C VAL A 178 14.37 1.86 12.15
N ASP A 179 15.02 1.80 10.98
CA ASP A 179 15.76 2.92 10.43
C ASP A 179 14.82 4.07 10.01
N ALA A 180 15.41 5.24 9.73
CA ALA A 180 14.66 6.44 9.39
C ALA A 180 13.86 6.31 8.07
N LYS A 181 14.37 5.55 7.09
CA LYS A 181 13.70 5.34 5.80
C LYS A 181 12.47 4.46 5.98
N THR A 182 12.59 3.36 6.71
CA THR A 182 11.45 2.50 7.06
C THR A 182 10.40 3.28 7.87
N ARG A 183 10.82 4.06 8.86
CA ARG A 183 9.90 4.90 9.64
C ARG A 183 9.15 5.91 8.77
N PHE A 184 9.83 6.55 7.83
CA PHE A 184 9.21 7.46 6.87
C PHE A 184 8.18 6.73 5.99
N ALA A 185 8.52 5.53 5.50
CA ALA A 185 7.59 4.70 4.72
C ALA A 185 6.34 4.29 5.52
N VAL A 186 6.48 3.97 6.80
CA VAL A 186 5.35 3.69 7.70
C VAL A 186 4.46 4.92 7.88
N GLY A 187 5.06 6.10 8.07
CA GLY A 187 4.32 7.36 8.14
C GLY A 187 3.52 7.62 6.86
N LEU A 188 4.13 7.38 5.70
CA LEU A 188 3.48 7.52 4.41
C LEU A 188 2.31 6.53 4.25
N GLU A 189 2.51 5.24 4.57
CA GLU A 189 1.45 4.22 4.55
C GLU A 189 0.26 4.63 5.41
N LEU A 190 0.50 5.17 6.61
CA LEU A 190 -0.55 5.70 7.48
C LEU A 190 -1.25 6.92 6.87
N ASP A 191 -0.52 7.88 6.32
CA ASP A 191 -1.13 9.08 5.74
C ASP A 191 -2.13 8.76 4.62
N TYR A 192 -1.90 7.68 3.88
CA TYR A 192 -2.85 7.18 2.88
C TYR A 192 -3.97 6.32 3.47
N ASN A 193 -3.63 5.43 4.41
CA ASN A 193 -4.48 4.28 4.74
C ASN A 193 -5.02 4.26 6.18
N ARG A 194 -4.68 5.25 7.02
CA ARG A 194 -5.01 5.30 8.45
C ARG A 194 -6.47 4.94 8.75
N ASP A 195 -7.42 5.57 8.08
CA ASP A 195 -8.84 5.36 8.37
C ASP A 195 -9.29 3.92 8.05
N ALA A 196 -8.83 3.37 6.93
CA ALA A 196 -9.15 2.00 6.52
C ALA A 196 -8.49 0.96 7.43
N LEU A 197 -7.23 1.18 7.83
CA LEU A 197 -6.53 0.30 8.78
C LEU A 197 -7.19 0.31 10.17
N ARG A 198 -7.58 1.49 10.67
CA ARG A 198 -8.31 1.63 11.94
C ARG A 198 -9.67 0.96 11.89
N ASP A 199 -10.41 1.13 10.81
CA ASP A 199 -11.71 0.47 10.61
C ASP A 199 -11.58 -1.05 10.51
N PHE A 200 -10.55 -1.55 9.82
CA PHE A 200 -10.20 -2.97 9.78
C PHE A 200 -9.97 -3.53 11.19
N LEU A 201 -9.14 -2.86 12.00
CA LEU A 201 -8.85 -3.28 13.38
C LEU A 201 -10.09 -3.23 14.29
N ARG A 202 -10.82 -2.11 14.25
CA ARG A 202 -12.03 -1.91 15.05
C ARG A 202 -13.10 -2.96 14.73
N THR A 203 -13.31 -3.25 13.45
CA THR A 203 -14.36 -4.18 13.03
C THR A 203 -14.03 -5.60 13.50
N GLN A 204 -12.77 -6.04 13.38
CA GLN A 204 -12.33 -7.33 13.93
C GLN A 204 -12.49 -7.38 15.44
N TYR A 205 -12.12 -6.32 16.16
CA TYR A 205 -12.31 -6.20 17.60
C TYR A 205 -13.78 -6.40 17.98
N GLN A 206 -14.68 -5.63 17.38
CA GLN A 206 -16.11 -5.69 17.68
C GLN A 206 -16.70 -7.09 17.42
N MET A 207 -16.36 -7.70 16.28
CA MET A 207 -16.79 -9.07 15.97
C MET A 207 -16.27 -10.08 17.00
N THR A 208 -15.03 -9.96 17.44
CA THR A 208 -14.45 -10.82 18.47
C THR A 208 -15.14 -10.66 19.82
N GLN A 209 -15.39 -9.41 20.23
CA GLN A 209 -16.07 -9.14 21.49
C GLN A 209 -17.50 -9.67 21.48
N GLU A 210 -18.22 -9.58 20.35
CA GLU A 210 -19.54 -10.20 20.19
C GLU A 210 -19.49 -11.73 20.39
N VAL A 211 -18.52 -12.42 19.77
CA VAL A 211 -18.35 -13.88 19.89
C VAL A 211 -18.02 -14.29 21.31
N LEU A 212 -17.07 -13.61 21.96
CA LEU A 212 -16.66 -13.91 23.33
C LEU A 212 -17.82 -13.67 24.31
N ALA A 213 -18.53 -12.55 24.19
CA ALA A 213 -19.68 -12.23 25.03
C ALA A 213 -20.83 -13.23 24.84
N ALA A 214 -21.14 -13.63 23.60
CA ALA A 214 -22.19 -14.61 23.31
C ALA A 214 -21.89 -15.99 23.93
N ARG A 215 -20.62 -16.32 24.14
CA ARG A 215 -20.15 -17.57 24.76
C ARG A 215 -19.90 -17.44 26.27
N GLY A 216 -20.13 -16.25 26.85
CA GLY A 216 -19.87 -15.99 28.27
C GLY A 216 -18.38 -16.08 28.65
N ILE A 217 -17.47 -15.89 27.69
CA ILE A 217 -16.03 -15.96 27.90
C ILE A 217 -15.54 -14.59 28.38
N THR A 218 -15.01 -14.53 29.59
CA THR A 218 -14.42 -13.31 30.17
C THR A 218 -12.90 -13.30 30.11
N GLU A 219 -12.27 -14.46 29.93
CA GLU A 219 -10.82 -14.65 29.91
C GLU A 219 -10.45 -15.98 29.22
N LEU A 220 -9.21 -16.06 28.74
CA LEU A 220 -8.60 -17.27 28.18
C LEU A 220 -7.17 -17.44 28.69
N LEU A 221 -6.70 -18.68 28.82
CA LEU A 221 -5.27 -18.94 28.96
C LEU A 221 -4.59 -18.85 27.59
N ALA A 222 -3.51 -18.09 27.52
CA ALA A 222 -2.78 -17.79 26.31
C ALA A 222 -1.31 -18.23 26.46
N TYR A 223 -0.73 -18.78 25.39
CA TYR A 223 0.67 -19.16 25.32
C TYR A 223 1.40 -18.44 24.20
N ARG A 224 2.65 -18.04 24.42
CA ARG A 224 3.48 -17.37 23.42
C ARG A 224 4.93 -17.78 23.51
N ALA A 225 5.54 -18.03 22.37
CA ALA A 225 6.97 -18.26 22.27
C ALA A 225 7.72 -16.93 22.15
N LEU A 226 8.82 -16.83 22.86
CA LEU A 226 9.87 -15.85 22.60
C LEU A 226 11.18 -16.60 22.36
N SER A 227 11.84 -16.32 21.24
CA SER A 227 13.14 -16.88 20.91
C SER A 227 14.17 -15.77 20.72
N TRP A 228 15.45 -16.11 20.89
CA TRP A 228 16.58 -15.26 20.55
C TRP A 228 17.57 -16.02 19.65
N PRO A 229 18.45 -15.32 18.91
CA PRO A 229 19.47 -15.97 18.08
C PRO A 229 20.32 -16.96 18.88
N GLU A 230 20.78 -18.04 18.24
CA GLU A 230 21.56 -19.10 18.91
C GLU A 230 22.81 -18.56 19.62
N GLU A 231 23.44 -17.52 19.04
CA GLU A 231 24.65 -16.88 19.58
C GLU A 231 24.37 -15.76 20.58
N ALA A 232 23.10 -15.34 20.75
CA ALA A 232 22.75 -14.27 21.68
C ALA A 232 22.78 -14.77 23.13
N GLU A 233 23.27 -13.95 24.05
CA GLU A 233 23.26 -14.25 25.48
C GLU A 233 21.81 -14.47 25.96
N GLN A 234 21.58 -15.60 26.63
CA GLN A 234 20.29 -15.89 27.23
C GLN A 234 19.92 -14.78 28.24
N PRO A 235 18.74 -14.15 28.11
CA PRO A 235 18.32 -13.14 29.07
C PRO A 235 18.24 -13.73 30.49
N GLN A 236 18.73 -13.00 31.49
CA GLN A 236 18.75 -13.49 32.88
C GLN A 236 17.36 -13.87 33.42
N TRP A 237 16.31 -13.17 32.97
CA TRP A 237 14.93 -13.46 33.33
C TRP A 237 14.44 -14.79 32.74
N ALA A 238 15.03 -15.26 31.65
CA ALA A 238 14.68 -16.48 30.94
C ALA A 238 15.41 -17.73 31.48
N ALA A 239 16.09 -17.66 32.63
CA ALA A 239 16.82 -18.80 33.20
C ALA A 239 15.88 -19.93 33.67
N ALA A 240 16.29 -21.19 33.56
CA ALA A 240 15.51 -22.37 33.99
C ALA A 240 15.00 -22.28 35.44
N ARG A 241 15.80 -21.70 36.34
CA ARG A 241 15.44 -21.48 37.75
C ARG A 241 14.27 -20.50 37.95
N ASN A 242 13.90 -19.75 36.91
CA ASN A 242 12.80 -18.79 36.91
C ASN A 242 11.51 -19.38 36.32
N ILE A 243 11.45 -20.66 35.94
CA ILE A 243 10.18 -21.26 35.50
C ILE A 243 9.16 -21.17 36.66
N GLY A 244 7.95 -20.72 36.34
CA GLY A 244 6.90 -20.38 37.31
C GLY A 244 6.99 -18.95 37.87
N VAL A 245 8.08 -18.23 37.61
CA VAL A 245 8.19 -16.81 37.96
C VAL A 245 7.38 -15.97 36.99
N THR A 246 6.74 -14.96 37.55
CA THR A 246 5.97 -13.98 36.81
C THR A 246 6.89 -12.84 36.37
N VAL A 247 6.82 -12.47 35.08
CA VAL A 247 7.67 -11.48 34.43
C VAL A 247 6.81 -10.44 33.71
N GLU A 248 7.33 -9.21 33.63
CA GLU A 248 6.76 -8.19 32.76
C GLU A 248 7.11 -8.49 31.31
N ALA A 249 6.15 -9.02 30.56
CA ALA A 249 6.32 -9.31 29.14
C ALA A 249 5.79 -8.14 28.31
N ARG A 250 6.57 -7.08 28.15
CA ARG A 250 6.20 -5.93 27.30
C ARG A 250 5.90 -6.41 25.88
N GLN A 251 4.72 -6.05 25.38
CA GLN A 251 4.25 -6.47 24.06
C GLN A 251 4.25 -5.30 23.08
N ARG A 252 4.33 -5.63 21.79
CA ARG A 252 4.04 -4.69 20.71
C ARG A 252 2.52 -4.40 20.65
N PRO A 253 2.08 -3.37 19.90
CA PRO A 253 0.64 -3.05 19.80
C PRO A 253 -0.24 -4.22 19.36
N LEU A 254 0.30 -5.16 18.59
CA LEU A 254 -0.35 -6.41 18.20
C LEU A 254 0.53 -7.62 18.54
N ALA A 255 -0.09 -8.67 19.06
CA ALA A 255 0.60 -9.82 19.61
C ALA A 255 -0.11 -11.14 19.27
N SER A 256 0.58 -12.05 18.59
CA SER A 256 0.07 -13.43 18.38
C SER A 256 0.22 -14.27 19.64
N TRP A 257 -0.84 -14.98 20.00
CA TRP A 257 -0.91 -15.92 21.12
C TRP A 257 -1.63 -17.19 20.68
N SER A 258 -1.30 -18.34 21.28
CA SER A 258 -1.93 -19.62 21.01
C SER A 258 -2.76 -20.10 22.20
N ALA A 259 -3.86 -20.80 21.92
CA ALA A 259 -4.65 -21.55 22.90
C ALA A 259 -3.91 -22.78 23.44
N ASP A 260 -2.89 -23.26 22.73
CA ASP A 260 -2.28 -24.57 22.95
C ASP A 260 -0.78 -24.43 23.16
N ARG A 261 -0.36 -24.79 24.37
CA ARG A 261 1.05 -24.79 24.78
C ARG A 261 1.91 -25.67 23.87
N GLN A 262 1.40 -26.81 23.42
CA GLN A 262 2.18 -27.76 22.63
C GLN A 262 2.55 -27.16 21.28
N ILE A 263 1.64 -26.43 20.64
CA ILE A 263 1.91 -25.73 19.37
C ILE A 263 3.07 -24.74 19.54
N VAL A 264 3.11 -24.02 20.66
CA VAL A 264 4.19 -23.08 20.98
C VAL A 264 5.52 -23.80 21.23
N ALA A 265 5.49 -24.96 21.89
CA ALA A 265 6.67 -25.80 22.10
C ALA A 265 7.21 -26.37 20.78
N ASP A 266 6.35 -26.99 19.97
CA ASP A 266 6.70 -27.56 18.66
C ASP A 266 7.31 -26.50 17.73
N TRP A 267 6.78 -25.28 17.77
CA TRP A 267 7.31 -24.17 17.01
C TRP A 267 8.71 -23.75 17.47
N LEU A 268 8.98 -23.74 18.79
CA LEU A 268 10.31 -23.46 19.32
C LEU A 268 11.31 -24.54 18.87
N GLU A 269 10.88 -25.80 18.93
CA GLU A 269 11.68 -26.94 18.47
C GLU A 269 12.03 -26.86 16.98
N GLN A 270 11.07 -26.48 16.14
CA GLN A 270 11.28 -26.31 14.69
C GLN A 270 12.30 -25.20 14.37
N ARG A 271 12.35 -24.14 15.19
CA ARG A 271 13.27 -23.01 14.96
C ARG A 271 14.71 -23.26 15.40
N ARG A 272 14.97 -24.32 16.19
CA ARG A 272 16.31 -24.69 16.70
C ARG A 272 17.00 -23.64 17.57
N GLY A 273 16.34 -22.51 17.83
CA GLY A 273 16.83 -21.46 18.70
C GLY A 273 16.50 -21.73 20.16
N ASN A 274 17.26 -21.11 21.06
CA ASN A 274 16.86 -21.04 22.45
C ASN A 274 15.62 -20.15 22.59
N GLY A 275 14.69 -20.56 23.45
CA GLY A 275 13.50 -19.77 23.69
C GLY A 275 12.73 -20.17 24.93
N VAL A 276 11.70 -19.39 25.20
CA VAL A 276 10.81 -19.57 26.34
C VAL A 276 9.36 -19.58 25.90
N ILE A 277 8.55 -20.28 26.69
CA ILE A 277 7.10 -20.26 26.61
C ILE A 277 6.62 -19.34 27.72
N LEU A 278 5.95 -18.26 27.34
CA LEU A 278 5.18 -17.42 28.24
C LEU A 278 3.75 -17.92 28.29
N ALA A 279 3.14 -17.86 29.47
CA ALA A 279 1.73 -18.13 29.66
C ALA A 279 1.06 -16.97 30.41
N THR A 280 -0.15 -16.60 30.02
CA THR A 280 -0.90 -15.55 30.70
C THR A 280 -2.41 -15.82 30.69
N ARG A 281 -3.11 -15.25 31.66
CA ARG A 281 -4.57 -15.22 31.71
C ARG A 281 -5.02 -13.92 31.07
N GLN A 282 -5.46 -14.01 29.82
CA GLN A 282 -5.77 -12.86 29.00
C GLN A 282 -7.26 -12.51 29.11
N PRO A 283 -7.63 -11.30 29.58
CA PRO A 283 -9.01 -10.83 29.57
C PRO A 283 -9.60 -10.78 28.15
N ALA A 284 -10.88 -11.13 28.01
CA ALA A 284 -11.60 -11.11 26.73
C ALA A 284 -11.50 -9.76 26.00
N ARG A 285 -11.54 -8.65 26.76
CA ARG A 285 -11.42 -7.28 26.24
C ARG A 285 -10.08 -6.98 25.57
N GLU A 286 -9.05 -7.78 25.82
CA GLU A 286 -7.70 -7.64 25.25
C GLU A 286 -7.49 -8.56 24.04
N ILE A 287 -8.45 -9.44 23.72
CA ILE A 287 -8.40 -10.27 22.52
C ILE A 287 -8.90 -9.44 21.34
N LEU A 288 -8.01 -9.16 20.39
CA LEU A 288 -8.34 -8.37 19.20
C LEU A 288 -9.14 -9.20 18.19
N SER A 289 -8.60 -10.36 17.81
CA SER A 289 -9.17 -11.15 16.72
C SER A 289 -8.93 -12.64 16.87
N LEU A 290 -9.90 -13.43 16.44
CA LEU A 290 -9.86 -14.88 16.29
C LEU A 290 -9.76 -15.21 14.78
N PRO A 291 -9.36 -16.42 14.37
CA PRO A 291 -9.34 -16.83 12.96
C PRO A 291 -10.69 -16.70 12.24
N THR A 292 -11.80 -16.71 13.00
CA THR A 292 -13.18 -16.59 12.51
C THR A 292 -13.69 -15.15 12.49
N THR A 293 -12.97 -14.21 13.10
CA THR A 293 -13.36 -12.79 13.20
C THR A 293 -12.33 -11.83 12.62
N GLY A 294 -11.15 -12.33 12.21
CA GLY A 294 -10.07 -11.50 11.69
C GLY A 294 -8.73 -12.22 11.67
N MET A 295 -7.66 -11.48 12.00
CA MET A 295 -6.30 -12.00 12.09
C MET A 295 -6.18 -13.15 13.09
N GLY A 296 -5.42 -14.16 12.71
CA GLY A 296 -5.21 -15.40 13.47
C GLY A 296 -5.03 -16.59 12.52
N TYR A 297 -4.65 -17.73 13.08
CA TYR A 297 -4.41 -18.94 12.30
C TYR A 297 -4.93 -20.17 13.04
N LEU A 298 -6.00 -20.76 12.51
CA LEU A 298 -6.69 -21.90 13.13
C LEU A 298 -5.75 -23.09 13.38
N GLY A 299 -4.88 -23.41 12.41
CA GLY A 299 -3.92 -24.50 12.54
C GLY A 299 -2.88 -24.32 13.65
N GLN A 300 -2.59 -23.08 14.08
CA GLN A 300 -1.74 -22.79 15.24
C GLN A 300 -2.55 -22.45 16.50
N LYS A 301 -3.87 -22.61 16.43
CA LYS A 301 -4.81 -22.17 17.44
C LYS A 301 -4.54 -20.73 17.89
N GLU A 302 -4.19 -19.89 16.91
CA GLU A 302 -3.65 -18.54 17.13
C GLU A 302 -4.77 -17.49 17.11
N TRP A 303 -4.72 -16.57 18.07
CA TRP A 303 -5.43 -15.30 18.06
C TRP A 303 -4.46 -14.12 18.18
N VAL A 304 -4.95 -12.92 17.87
CA VAL A 304 -4.20 -11.68 18.08
C VAL A 304 -4.75 -10.94 19.29
N ALA A 305 -3.84 -10.43 20.11
CA ALA A 305 -4.08 -9.70 21.33
C ALA A 305 -3.60 -8.24 21.22
N LEU A 306 -4.28 -7.38 21.97
CA LEU A 306 -3.79 -6.07 22.37
C LEU A 306 -2.88 -6.23 23.62
N PRO A 307 -1.89 -5.34 23.82
CA PRO A 307 -1.11 -5.30 25.05
C PRO A 307 -2.01 -4.96 26.25
N GLY A 308 -1.74 -5.58 27.39
CA GLY A 308 -2.36 -5.25 28.68
C GLY A 308 -1.29 -5.12 29.77
N ASP A 309 -1.70 -4.62 30.94
CA ASP A 309 -0.82 -4.47 32.12
C ASP A 309 -0.60 -5.80 32.86
N HIS A 310 -1.01 -6.92 32.28
CA HIS A 310 -0.91 -8.23 32.91
C HIS A 310 0.52 -8.77 32.81
N GLN A 311 0.96 -9.39 33.90
CA GLN A 311 2.22 -10.11 33.89
C GLN A 311 2.05 -11.48 33.22
N ALA A 312 3.14 -12.03 32.69
CA ALA A 312 3.18 -13.36 32.11
C ALA A 312 4.01 -14.30 32.98
N THR A 313 3.60 -15.55 33.13
CA THR A 313 4.39 -16.57 33.80
C THR A 313 5.35 -17.22 32.81
N LEU A 314 6.62 -17.36 33.20
CA LEU A 314 7.59 -18.16 32.45
C LEU A 314 7.22 -19.64 32.61
N ASP A 315 6.55 -20.21 31.62
CA ASP A 315 5.92 -21.53 31.70
C ASP A 315 6.84 -22.67 31.26
N GLY A 316 7.84 -22.38 30.43
CA GLY A 316 8.80 -23.35 29.96
C GLY A 316 9.97 -22.72 29.24
N MET A 317 11.02 -23.51 29.07
CA MET A 317 12.21 -23.14 28.30
C MET A 317 12.55 -24.29 27.37
N VAL A 318 12.90 -23.96 26.13
CA VAL A 318 13.40 -24.90 25.14
C VAL A 318 14.85 -24.50 24.86
N SER A 319 15.78 -25.40 25.16
CA SER A 319 17.21 -25.21 24.90
C SER A 319 17.68 -26.34 24.00
N HIS A 320 18.20 -26.00 22.82
CA HIS A 320 18.79 -26.98 21.93
C HIS A 320 20.30 -27.07 22.21
N THR A 321 20.75 -28.24 22.66
CA THR A 321 22.16 -28.64 22.55
C THR A 321 22.29 -29.43 21.25
N SER A 322 22.89 -28.83 20.19
CA SER A 322 23.06 -29.44 18.85
C SER A 322 23.72 -30.84 18.86
N PRO A 323 23.53 -31.73 17.83
CA PRO A 323 22.85 -31.57 16.52
C PRO A 323 21.73 -32.64 16.22
N THR A 324 20.85 -32.56 15.19
CA THR A 324 21.09 -32.95 13.76
C THR A 324 19.92 -32.59 12.79
N ALA A 325 20.27 -32.41 11.51
CA ALA A 325 19.51 -32.52 10.23
C ALA A 325 18.42 -31.49 9.89
N ALA A 326 18.53 -30.86 8.69
CA ALA A 326 17.68 -29.81 8.13
C ALA A 326 16.20 -30.19 7.98
N VAL A 327 15.32 -29.41 8.60
CA VAL A 327 13.85 -29.45 8.47
C VAL A 327 13.41 -28.08 7.98
N GLN A 328 12.44 -28.06 7.07
CA GLN A 328 11.94 -26.88 6.37
C GLN A 328 11.21 -25.92 7.32
N GLN A 329 11.59 -24.63 7.32
CA GLN A 329 11.00 -23.57 8.14
C GLN A 329 9.66 -23.08 7.55
N THR A 330 8.74 -22.58 8.39
CA THR A 330 7.46 -21.97 7.96
C THR A 330 7.46 -20.44 8.18
N ALA A 331 6.67 -19.67 7.42
CA ALA A 331 6.63 -18.19 7.49
C ALA A 331 6.30 -17.59 8.88
N ALA A 332 5.64 -18.35 9.77
CA ALA A 332 5.44 -17.95 11.17
C ALA A 332 6.76 -17.90 11.99
N SER A 333 7.93 -18.07 11.35
CA SER A 333 9.25 -18.23 11.97
C SER A 333 10.10 -16.95 12.20
N ALA A 334 9.56 -15.74 12.01
CA ALA A 334 10.33 -14.48 12.06
C ALA A 334 10.29 -13.62 13.37
N VAL A 335 9.86 -14.15 14.53
CA VAL A 335 9.83 -13.34 15.79
C VAL A 335 11.05 -13.62 16.66
N SER A 336 12.04 -12.73 16.63
CA SER A 336 13.19 -12.72 17.54
C SER A 336 13.08 -11.56 18.55
N LEU A 337 13.53 -11.80 19.78
CA LEU A 337 13.80 -10.73 20.75
C LEU A 337 15.09 -10.00 20.32
N GLY A 338 14.94 -8.88 19.63
CA GLY A 338 16.06 -8.00 19.22
C GLY A 338 16.24 -7.93 17.70
N ALA A 339 16.25 -6.69 17.20
CA ALA A 339 16.38 -6.21 15.82
C ALA A 339 15.41 -6.81 14.77
N PRO A 340 14.51 -6.01 14.14
CA PRO A 340 13.81 -6.45 12.95
C PRO A 340 14.82 -6.70 11.82
N ALA A 341 14.70 -7.86 11.16
CA ALA A 341 15.47 -8.20 9.96
C ALA A 341 14.91 -7.45 8.72
N LEU A 342 14.90 -6.11 8.78
CA LEU A 342 14.62 -5.23 7.63
C LEU A 342 15.90 -4.72 6.98
N SER A 343 17.08 -5.17 7.43
CA SER A 343 18.30 -4.98 6.66
C SER A 343 18.14 -5.72 5.32
N ASP A 344 18.42 -5.04 4.21
CA ASP A 344 18.50 -5.57 2.84
C ASP A 344 19.49 -6.76 2.66
N ALA A 345 20.02 -7.32 3.74
CA ALA A 345 20.93 -8.44 3.78
C ALA A 345 20.16 -9.77 3.69
N ALA A 346 19.75 -10.14 2.48
CA ALA A 346 19.65 -11.55 2.14
C ALA A 346 21.07 -12.07 1.87
N ASP A 347 21.49 -13.10 2.61
CA ASP A 347 22.78 -13.78 2.53
C ASP A 347 23.02 -14.42 1.15
N GLY A 348 23.43 -13.60 0.19
CA GLY A 348 24.42 -13.94 -0.80
C GLY A 348 25.55 -12.91 -0.67
N PRO A 349 26.82 -13.27 -0.93
CA PRO A 349 27.82 -12.23 -1.13
C PRO A 349 27.23 -11.28 -2.19
N PRO A 350 27.18 -9.96 -1.94
CA PRO A 350 26.81 -9.03 -3.00
C PRO A 350 27.64 -9.41 -4.23
N PRO A 351 27.08 -9.43 -5.45
CA PRO A 351 27.93 -9.54 -6.63
C PRO A 351 29.05 -8.55 -6.40
N ALA A 352 30.29 -9.07 -6.35
CA ALA A 352 31.45 -8.29 -5.93
C ALA A 352 31.30 -6.94 -6.59
N PRO A 353 31.31 -5.81 -5.84
CA PRO A 353 31.18 -4.51 -6.45
C PRO A 353 32.16 -4.56 -7.59
N ILE A 354 31.66 -4.39 -8.81
CA ILE A 354 32.54 -4.30 -9.96
C ILE A 354 33.34 -3.06 -9.60
N VAL A 355 34.53 -3.26 -9.04
CA VAL A 355 35.54 -2.24 -8.80
C VAL A 355 36.06 -1.94 -10.20
N GLY A 356 35.16 -1.39 -11.00
CA GLY A 356 35.47 -0.70 -12.23
C GLY A 356 36.35 0.43 -11.76
N ALA A 357 37.55 0.46 -12.32
CA ALA A 357 38.54 1.51 -12.13
C ALA A 357 37.85 2.85 -11.88
N GLU A 358 38.26 3.53 -10.79
CA GLU A 358 38.02 4.94 -10.51
C GLU A 358 38.44 5.76 -11.74
N THR A 359 37.57 5.78 -12.72
CA THR A 359 37.54 6.76 -13.76
C THR A 359 36.69 7.86 -13.18
N ASP A 360 37.20 9.07 -13.27
CA ASP A 360 36.66 10.36 -12.87
C ASP A 360 35.32 10.64 -13.61
N LYS A 361 34.34 9.74 -13.46
CA LYS A 361 33.01 9.76 -14.07
C LYS A 361 32.12 10.71 -13.28
N ARG A 362 32.61 11.92 -13.03
CA ARG A 362 31.70 13.03 -12.71
C ARG A 362 30.73 13.11 -13.87
N TRP A 363 29.45 13.02 -13.53
CA TRP A 363 28.38 13.24 -14.47
C TRP A 363 28.63 14.50 -15.29
N ARG A 364 28.44 14.40 -16.62
CA ARG A 364 28.49 15.53 -17.53
C ARG A 364 27.12 15.64 -18.20
N PRO A 365 26.45 16.81 -18.14
CA PRO A 365 25.22 17.01 -18.88
C PRO A 365 25.48 16.74 -20.37
N LEU A 366 24.47 16.21 -21.06
CA LEU A 366 24.51 16.07 -22.52
C LEU A 366 24.83 17.44 -23.14
N PRO A 367 25.86 17.54 -23.99
CA PRO A 367 26.21 18.81 -24.62
C PRO A 367 25.13 19.17 -25.66
N ILE A 368 24.25 20.10 -25.29
CA ILE A 368 23.23 20.64 -26.18
C ILE A 368 23.75 21.97 -26.73
N SER A 369 24.22 21.94 -27.98
CA SER A 369 24.79 23.11 -28.68
C SER A 369 23.77 23.91 -29.47
N GLN A 370 22.53 23.41 -29.60
CA GLN A 370 21.48 24.11 -30.32
C GLN A 370 21.04 25.37 -29.54
N ALA A 371 20.85 26.46 -30.27
CA ALA A 371 20.33 27.72 -29.76
C ALA A 371 18.90 27.94 -30.27
N LEU A 372 18.14 28.76 -29.54
CA LEU A 372 16.86 29.28 -30.02
C LEU A 372 17.08 30.14 -31.27
N ASP A 373 16.22 30.01 -32.27
CA ASP A 373 16.26 30.80 -33.49
C ASP A 373 15.41 32.08 -33.32
N PRO A 374 15.99 33.29 -33.25
CA PRO A 374 15.22 34.52 -33.13
C PRO A 374 14.32 34.82 -34.34
N ALA A 375 14.43 34.09 -35.46
CA ALA A 375 13.48 34.19 -36.57
C ALA A 375 12.21 33.34 -36.31
N ASP A 376 12.28 32.32 -35.47
CA ASP A 376 11.11 31.53 -35.09
C ASP A 376 10.25 32.31 -34.07
N PRO A 377 8.93 32.46 -34.30
CA PRO A 377 8.07 33.26 -33.43
C PRO A 377 7.98 32.75 -31.99
N LEU A 378 8.04 31.43 -31.79
CA LEU A 378 8.00 30.84 -30.45
C LEU A 378 9.33 31.08 -29.75
N ASP A 379 10.45 30.82 -30.42
CA ASP A 379 11.79 31.02 -29.88
C ASP A 379 12.02 32.48 -29.48
N SER A 380 11.61 33.41 -30.34
CA SER A 380 11.59 34.85 -30.03
C SER A 380 10.80 35.17 -28.77
N ARG A 381 9.63 34.53 -28.59
CA ARG A 381 8.78 34.73 -27.40
C ARG A 381 9.45 34.16 -26.16
N ILE A 382 10.04 32.98 -26.25
CA ILE A 382 10.81 32.34 -25.17
C ILE A 382 11.98 33.24 -24.74
N ILE A 383 12.73 33.79 -25.70
CA ILE A 383 13.82 34.75 -25.44
C ILE A 383 13.28 35.94 -24.65
N ARG A 384 12.22 36.59 -25.14
CA ARG A 384 11.62 37.77 -24.46
C ARG A 384 11.12 37.48 -23.05
N ILE A 385 10.51 36.32 -22.82
CA ILE A 385 10.05 35.89 -21.49
C ILE A 385 11.26 35.74 -20.55
N LEU A 386 12.30 35.05 -20.99
CA LEU A 386 13.49 34.81 -20.18
C LEU A 386 14.29 36.09 -19.91
N ASP A 387 14.26 37.06 -20.83
CA ASP A 387 14.86 38.38 -20.67
C ASP A 387 13.99 39.34 -19.82
N GLY A 388 12.81 38.89 -19.36
CA GLY A 388 11.88 39.70 -18.56
C GLY A 388 11.17 40.80 -19.34
N THR A 389 11.28 40.81 -20.68
CA THR A 389 10.63 41.80 -21.55
C THR A 389 9.20 41.43 -21.92
N GLU A 390 8.80 40.18 -21.66
CA GLU A 390 7.43 39.67 -21.80
C GLU A 390 7.03 38.92 -20.53
N ALA A 391 5.82 39.13 -20.03
CA ALA A 391 5.33 38.41 -18.86
C ALA A 391 5.13 36.92 -19.20
N ALA A 392 5.60 36.03 -18.32
CA ALA A 392 5.45 34.59 -18.52
C ALA A 392 3.96 34.20 -18.68
N PRO A 393 3.56 33.56 -19.79
CA PRO A 393 2.19 33.11 -19.98
C PRO A 393 1.85 31.92 -19.05
N ARG A 394 0.58 31.51 -19.03
CA ARG A 394 0.11 30.39 -18.19
C ARG A 394 0.71 29.03 -18.55
N TRP A 395 1.11 28.86 -19.81
CA TRP A 395 1.76 27.63 -20.28
C TRP A 395 3.25 27.57 -19.97
N TRP A 396 3.84 28.68 -19.51
CA TRP A 396 5.22 28.72 -19.08
C TRP A 396 5.40 27.90 -17.80
N PRO A 397 6.52 27.16 -17.62
CA PRO A 397 6.70 26.33 -16.44
C PRO A 397 6.62 27.17 -15.16
N ARG A 398 5.70 26.78 -14.27
CA ARG A 398 5.42 27.42 -12.98
C ARG A 398 5.17 26.38 -11.91
N ASP A 399 5.49 26.72 -10.67
CA ASP A 399 5.10 25.90 -9.51
C ASP A 399 3.80 26.40 -8.87
N ASP A 400 3.38 25.77 -7.78
CA ASP A 400 2.15 26.09 -7.05
C ASP A 400 2.25 27.35 -6.17
N SER A 401 3.39 28.05 -6.19
CA SER A 401 3.55 29.41 -5.64
C SER A 401 3.44 30.50 -6.71
N ASP A 402 3.04 30.13 -7.93
CA ASP A 402 3.04 30.95 -9.15
C ASP A 402 4.42 31.40 -9.64
N TYR A 403 5.51 30.90 -9.03
CA TYR A 403 6.87 31.22 -9.48
C TYR A 403 7.10 30.68 -10.89
N ALA A 404 7.46 31.58 -11.81
CA ALA A 404 7.80 31.24 -13.20
C ALA A 404 9.31 31.11 -13.36
N ILE A 405 9.77 30.10 -14.11
CA ILE A 405 11.20 29.93 -14.38
C ILE A 405 11.77 31.18 -15.07
N ALA A 406 12.95 31.61 -14.63
CA ALA A 406 13.68 32.76 -15.15
C ALA A 406 15.02 32.35 -15.77
N ARG A 407 15.65 33.27 -16.53
CA ARG A 407 17.00 33.05 -17.12
C ARG A 407 18.02 32.56 -16.09
N ARG A 408 18.07 33.21 -14.91
CA ARG A 408 18.98 32.85 -13.82
C ARG A 408 18.85 31.39 -13.36
N ASP A 409 17.65 30.84 -13.41
CA ASP A 409 17.39 29.45 -13.00
C ASP A 409 18.00 28.50 -14.02
N LEU A 410 17.81 28.79 -15.31
CA LEU A 410 18.42 28.01 -16.39
C LEU A 410 19.94 28.08 -16.36
N ASP A 411 20.51 29.26 -16.09
CA ASP A 411 21.95 29.46 -16.01
C ASP A 411 22.56 28.69 -14.85
N PHE A 412 21.98 28.79 -13.64
CA PHE A 412 22.42 28.03 -12.47
C PHE A 412 22.32 26.51 -12.68
N LEU A 413 21.21 26.06 -13.26
CA LEU A 413 20.98 24.64 -13.53
C LEU A 413 21.78 24.12 -14.73
N GLY A 414 22.40 25.00 -15.52
CA GLY A 414 23.11 24.66 -16.75
C GLY A 414 22.18 24.06 -17.81
N ILE A 415 20.98 24.60 -17.93
CA ILE A 415 19.94 24.15 -18.86
C ILE A 415 19.88 25.11 -20.05
N SER A 416 20.15 24.61 -21.26
CA SER A 416 19.93 25.41 -22.48
C SER A 416 18.44 25.76 -22.66
N PRO A 417 18.09 27.03 -23.00
CA PRO A 417 16.71 27.44 -23.27
C PRO A 417 15.99 26.62 -24.35
N VAL A 418 16.72 26.00 -25.28
CA VAL A 418 16.14 25.11 -26.30
C VAL A 418 15.47 23.88 -25.68
N GLN A 419 15.94 23.40 -24.52
CA GLN A 419 15.29 22.29 -23.81
C GLN A 419 13.91 22.69 -23.29
N ILE A 420 13.75 23.95 -22.87
CA ILE A 420 12.44 24.46 -22.46
C ILE A 420 11.49 24.48 -23.67
N LYS A 421 11.98 24.90 -24.85
CA LYS A 421 11.20 24.79 -26.10
C LYS A 421 10.77 23.34 -26.33
N TRP A 422 11.70 22.39 -26.36
CA TRP A 422 11.38 20.98 -26.60
C TRP A 422 10.38 20.41 -25.60
N MET A 423 10.54 20.73 -24.31
CA MET A 423 9.59 20.32 -23.29
C MET A 423 8.19 20.92 -23.54
N LEU A 424 8.11 22.20 -23.91
CA LEU A 424 6.82 22.87 -24.14
C LEU A 424 6.12 22.42 -25.42
N THR A 425 6.88 22.09 -26.47
CA THR A 425 6.37 21.59 -27.75
C THR A 425 6.13 20.08 -27.74
N GLY A 426 6.58 19.38 -26.69
CA GLY A 426 6.52 17.93 -26.59
C GLY A 426 7.61 17.23 -27.40
N GLU A 427 8.63 17.90 -27.92
CA GLU A 427 9.66 17.26 -28.74
C GLU A 427 10.61 16.36 -27.94
N ALA A 428 10.94 16.74 -26.70
CA ALA A 428 11.77 15.95 -25.79
C ALA A 428 11.56 16.40 -24.33
N PRO A 429 11.66 15.50 -23.35
CA PRO A 429 11.70 15.87 -21.94
C PRO A 429 13.02 16.56 -21.58
N MET A 430 13.08 17.15 -20.39
CA MET A 430 14.31 17.79 -19.89
C MET A 430 15.45 16.78 -19.86
N GLY A 431 16.66 17.19 -20.27
CA GLY A 431 17.84 16.31 -20.26
C GLY A 431 17.92 15.29 -21.39
N MET A 432 17.10 15.38 -22.44
CA MET A 432 17.25 14.63 -23.69
C MET A 432 17.15 15.54 -24.92
N THR A 433 17.74 15.13 -26.03
CA THR A 433 17.41 15.69 -27.36
C THR A 433 16.22 14.93 -27.96
N PRO A 434 15.50 15.51 -28.94
CA PRO A 434 14.40 14.81 -29.62
C PRO A 434 14.80 13.47 -30.22
N GLU A 435 16.01 13.36 -30.78
CA GLU A 435 16.52 12.12 -31.37
C GLU A 435 16.79 11.06 -30.30
N LEU A 436 17.42 11.45 -29.18
CA LEU A 436 17.65 10.54 -28.06
C LEU A 436 16.34 10.08 -27.45
N TYR A 437 15.35 10.96 -27.32
CA TYR A 437 14.05 10.62 -26.77
C TYR A 437 13.26 9.63 -27.65
N GLN A 438 13.30 9.79 -28.99
CA GLN A 438 12.72 8.80 -29.91
C GLN A 438 13.42 7.45 -29.80
N GLN A 439 14.75 7.44 -29.75
CA GLN A 439 15.52 6.22 -29.59
C GLN A 439 15.21 5.55 -28.24
N PHE A 440 15.12 6.32 -27.17
CA PHE A 440 14.83 5.87 -25.80
C PHE A 440 13.57 5.02 -25.75
N GLY A 441 12.44 5.56 -26.20
CA GLY A 441 11.20 4.79 -26.12
C GLY A 441 11.06 3.72 -27.20
N THR A 442 11.71 3.87 -28.37
CA THR A 442 11.75 2.79 -29.38
C THR A 442 12.45 1.55 -28.85
N GLU A 443 13.62 1.73 -28.23
CA GLU A 443 14.38 0.63 -27.63
C GLU A 443 13.68 0.05 -26.39
N MET A 444 12.95 0.87 -25.62
CA MET A 444 12.14 0.39 -24.50
C MET A 444 11.02 -0.54 -24.95
N LEU A 445 10.28 -0.16 -25.99
CA LEU A 445 9.20 -0.99 -26.54
C LEU A 445 9.76 -2.30 -27.13
N ALA A 446 10.91 -2.23 -27.79
CA ALA A 446 11.60 -3.44 -28.26
C ALA A 446 12.02 -4.36 -27.10
N ALA A 447 12.50 -3.79 -25.98
CA ALA A 447 12.83 -4.55 -24.78
C ALA A 447 11.59 -5.22 -24.16
N LEU A 448 10.47 -4.50 -24.06
CA LEU A 448 9.19 -5.08 -23.60
C LEU A 448 8.71 -6.22 -24.48
N GLN A 449 8.84 -6.09 -25.81
CA GLN A 449 8.50 -7.17 -26.75
C GLN A 449 9.38 -8.41 -26.56
N LEU A 450 10.68 -8.24 -26.30
CA LEU A 450 11.58 -9.35 -25.98
C LEU A 450 11.19 -10.06 -24.69
N ASP A 451 10.59 -9.34 -23.74
CA ASP A 451 10.02 -9.90 -22.51
C ASP A 451 8.58 -10.44 -22.71
N GLY A 452 8.07 -10.49 -23.95
CA GLY A 452 6.77 -11.05 -24.29
C GLY A 452 5.58 -10.13 -24.05
N ILE A 453 5.81 -8.82 -23.90
CA ILE A 453 4.77 -7.81 -23.69
C ILE A 453 4.54 -7.05 -24.99
N GLU A 454 3.34 -7.14 -25.54
CA GLU A 454 3.02 -6.45 -26.80
C GLU A 454 2.84 -4.94 -26.58
N PRO A 455 3.28 -4.08 -27.51
CA PRO A 455 3.10 -2.63 -27.39
C PRO A 455 1.62 -2.22 -27.27
N SER A 456 0.69 -3.00 -27.82
CA SER A 456 -0.75 -2.76 -27.67
C SER A 456 -1.27 -2.97 -26.24
N GLN A 457 -0.46 -3.50 -25.33
CA GLN A 457 -0.83 -3.82 -23.95
C GLN A 457 -0.22 -2.86 -22.92
N VAL A 458 0.48 -1.81 -23.35
CA VAL A 458 1.22 -0.92 -22.46
C VAL A 458 0.93 0.55 -22.72
N ASP A 459 0.71 1.31 -21.65
CA ASP A 459 0.73 2.79 -21.63
C ASP A 459 1.97 3.22 -20.86
N ILE A 460 2.85 4.01 -21.49
CA ILE A 460 4.09 4.46 -20.89
C ILE A 460 4.10 5.97 -20.81
N ARG A 461 4.37 6.48 -19.61
CA ARG A 461 4.39 7.90 -19.31
C ARG A 461 5.64 8.28 -18.56
N LEU A 462 6.13 9.48 -18.83
CA LEU A 462 7.17 10.12 -18.06
C LEU A 462 6.55 11.08 -17.03
N LYS A 463 7.06 11.01 -15.81
CA LYS A 463 6.64 11.81 -14.66
C LYS A 463 7.83 12.59 -14.09
N GLY A 464 7.57 13.28 -12.97
CA GLY A 464 8.60 14.01 -12.24
C GLY A 464 9.07 15.30 -12.93
N THR A 465 10.22 15.80 -12.47
CA THR A 465 10.82 17.04 -12.95
C THR A 465 11.27 16.94 -14.42
N GLY A 466 11.58 15.74 -14.92
CA GLY A 466 11.92 15.52 -16.32
C GLY A 466 10.78 15.87 -17.30
N ALA A 467 9.53 15.66 -16.89
CA ALA A 467 8.33 15.98 -17.66
C ALA A 467 7.73 17.37 -17.34
N GLY A 468 7.92 17.85 -16.11
CA GLY A 468 7.22 19.02 -15.57
C GLY A 468 8.09 20.23 -15.21
N PHE A 469 9.42 20.11 -15.29
CA PHE A 469 10.42 21.02 -14.74
C PHE A 469 10.43 21.11 -13.19
N PHE A 470 9.27 21.26 -12.55
CA PHE A 470 9.14 21.30 -11.09
C PHE A 470 8.70 19.96 -10.50
N SER A 471 9.14 19.69 -9.27
CA SER A 471 8.74 18.52 -8.50
C SER A 471 7.27 18.60 -8.05
N GLY A 472 6.69 17.46 -7.68
CA GLY A 472 5.35 17.41 -7.08
C GLY A 472 5.26 18.12 -5.72
N ILE A 473 4.02 18.34 -5.25
CA ILE A 473 3.70 19.17 -4.07
C ILE A 473 4.26 18.68 -2.72
N HIS A 474 4.85 17.48 -2.67
CA HIS A 474 5.49 16.95 -1.46
C HIS A 474 6.99 17.28 -1.39
N LYS A 475 7.58 17.78 -2.48
CA LYS A 475 9.00 18.13 -2.56
C LYS A 475 9.12 19.65 -2.59
N THR A 476 9.76 20.22 -1.58
CA THR A 476 10.08 21.66 -1.50
C THR A 476 11.55 21.90 -1.77
N LEU A 477 11.87 23.05 -2.35
CA LEU A 477 13.24 23.54 -2.41
C LEU A 477 13.65 23.99 -1.00
N PRO A 478 14.78 23.51 -0.45
CA PRO A 478 15.21 23.88 0.89
C PRO A 478 15.51 25.38 0.98
N ARG A 479 15.25 25.97 2.14
CA ARG A 479 15.73 27.31 2.50
C ARG A 479 17.07 27.18 3.24
N GLU A 480 17.77 28.30 3.42
CA GLU A 480 19.07 28.35 4.11
C GLU A 480 19.01 27.75 5.52
N ALA A 481 17.89 27.96 6.22
CA ALA A 481 17.65 27.40 7.55
C ALA A 481 17.61 25.85 7.55
N ASP A 482 17.21 25.23 6.44
CA ASP A 482 17.15 23.78 6.28
C ASP A 482 18.53 23.16 5.98
N LEU A 483 19.53 24.00 5.66
CA LEU A 483 20.85 23.60 5.16
C LEU A 483 21.98 23.85 6.17
N THR A 484 21.66 23.95 7.47
CA THR A 484 22.62 24.27 8.54
C THR A 484 23.84 23.33 8.61
N GLY A 485 23.71 22.09 8.14
CA GLY A 485 24.80 21.11 8.06
C GLY A 485 25.57 21.09 6.72
N ASN A 486 25.22 21.94 5.75
CA ASN A 486 25.79 21.91 4.40
C ASN A 486 26.13 23.33 3.89
N PRO A 487 27.25 23.93 4.34
CA PRO A 487 27.60 25.31 4.02
C PRO A 487 27.87 25.55 2.53
N SER A 488 28.33 24.53 1.79
CA SER A 488 28.53 24.65 0.35
C SER A 488 27.20 24.71 -0.41
N ALA A 489 26.17 23.98 0.03
CA ALA A 489 24.82 24.10 -0.53
C ALA A 489 24.21 25.47 -0.24
N VAL A 490 24.42 26.03 0.97
CA VAL A 490 23.99 27.40 1.31
C VAL A 490 24.66 28.42 0.38
N GLN A 491 25.98 28.32 0.18
CA GLN A 491 26.70 29.22 -0.72
C GLN A 491 26.14 29.14 -2.14
N ARG A 492 25.93 27.94 -2.68
CA ARG A 492 25.36 27.78 -4.04
C ARG A 492 23.92 28.31 -4.15
N LEU A 493 23.11 28.15 -3.10
CA LEU A 493 21.76 28.71 -3.06
C LEU A 493 21.79 30.25 -3.06
N GLN A 494 22.74 30.85 -2.33
CA GLN A 494 22.99 32.30 -2.33
C GLN A 494 23.56 32.79 -3.65
N GLU A 495 24.43 32.03 -4.32
CA GLU A 495 24.90 32.34 -5.67
C GLU A 495 23.75 32.33 -6.68
N TRP A 496 22.76 31.45 -6.50
CA TRP A 496 21.58 31.38 -7.34
C TRP A 496 20.61 32.55 -7.11
N PHE A 497 20.18 32.78 -5.87
CA PHE A 497 19.09 33.72 -5.57
C PHE A 497 19.54 35.05 -4.96
N GLY A 498 20.75 35.14 -4.43
CA GLY A 498 21.19 36.28 -3.63
C GLY A 498 20.21 36.55 -2.47
N ASP A 499 19.77 37.80 -2.34
CA ASP A 499 18.77 38.22 -1.36
C ASP A 499 17.31 38.10 -1.86
N ASP A 500 17.09 37.62 -3.10
CA ASP A 500 15.76 37.57 -3.71
C ASP A 500 14.87 36.53 -3.00
N GLN A 501 13.81 37.02 -2.38
CA GLN A 501 12.81 36.19 -1.71
C GLN A 501 11.82 35.56 -2.70
N HIS A 502 11.73 36.08 -3.94
CA HIS A 502 10.96 35.49 -5.01
C HIS A 502 11.73 34.31 -5.62
N ARG A 503 11.54 33.14 -5.02
CA ARG A 503 12.17 31.88 -5.40
C ARG A 503 11.13 30.76 -5.44
N PRO A 504 11.37 29.67 -6.20
CA PRO A 504 10.40 28.59 -6.30
C PRO A 504 10.19 27.92 -4.94
N LEU A 505 8.96 27.51 -4.69
CA LEU A 505 8.58 26.63 -3.59
C LEU A 505 8.96 25.17 -3.90
N ARG A 506 8.80 24.73 -5.15
CA ARG A 506 9.07 23.36 -5.59
C ARG A 506 10.47 23.21 -6.16
N ARG A 507 11.02 22.00 -6.09
CA ARG A 507 12.37 21.71 -6.58
C ARG A 507 12.37 21.78 -8.11
N PRO A 508 13.16 22.67 -8.73
CA PRO A 508 13.42 22.61 -10.17
C PRO A 508 14.21 21.34 -10.53
N TYR A 509 14.16 20.96 -11.81
CA TYR A 509 14.93 19.87 -12.39
C TYR A 509 16.43 20.02 -12.09
N ASP A 510 17.08 18.94 -11.62
CA ASP A 510 18.50 18.88 -11.25
C ASP A 510 18.94 19.84 -10.12
N ALA A 511 18.02 20.56 -9.46
CA ALA A 511 18.37 21.57 -8.46
C ALA A 511 19.10 20.99 -7.23
N MET A 512 18.65 19.85 -6.71
CA MET A 512 19.26 19.22 -5.53
C MET A 512 20.69 18.76 -5.82
N TRP A 513 20.92 18.21 -7.02
CA TRP A 513 22.24 17.83 -7.49
C TRP A 513 23.15 19.05 -7.68
N ARG A 514 22.66 20.13 -8.30
CA ARG A 514 23.41 21.39 -8.47
C ARG A 514 23.80 22.02 -7.13
N LEU A 515 22.91 21.94 -6.13
CA LEU A 515 23.19 22.36 -4.76
C LEU A 515 24.16 21.41 -4.03
N GLY A 516 24.44 20.21 -4.56
CA GLY A 516 25.30 19.22 -3.92
C GLY A 516 24.63 18.49 -2.76
N LEU A 517 23.30 18.47 -2.75
CA LEU A 517 22.48 17.77 -1.75
C LEU A 517 22.16 16.33 -2.18
N GLU A 518 22.22 16.06 -3.49
CA GLU A 518 22.11 14.72 -4.08
C GLU A 518 23.39 14.43 -4.88
N GLN A 519 23.83 13.16 -4.85
CA GLN A 519 25.07 12.75 -5.53
C GLN A 519 24.88 12.62 -7.04
N GLU A 520 23.64 12.36 -7.47
CA GLU A 520 23.25 12.12 -8.85
C GLU A 520 22.24 13.18 -9.30
N PRO A 521 22.15 13.49 -10.61
CA PRO A 521 21.08 14.30 -11.17
C PRO A 521 19.70 13.70 -10.91
N SER A 522 18.64 14.48 -11.14
CA SER A 522 17.27 13.97 -11.05
C SER A 522 17.09 12.77 -12.00
N ASP A 523 16.41 11.75 -11.52
CA ASP A 523 16.05 10.57 -12.28
C ASP A 523 14.95 10.84 -13.31
N PHE A 524 14.77 9.90 -14.24
CA PHE A 524 13.55 9.84 -15.05
C PHE A 524 12.58 8.84 -14.42
N ASP A 525 11.46 9.36 -13.93
CA ASP A 525 10.35 8.58 -13.43
C ASP A 525 9.48 8.09 -14.60
N LEU A 526 9.50 6.79 -14.87
CA LEU A 526 8.67 6.15 -15.88
C LEU A 526 7.55 5.35 -15.24
N ASP A 527 6.31 5.70 -15.57
CA ASP A 527 5.15 4.88 -15.28
C ASP A 527 4.87 3.97 -16.48
N ILE A 528 5.08 2.66 -16.31
CA ILE A 528 4.77 1.60 -17.28
C ILE A 528 3.50 0.90 -16.80
N ASN A 529 2.40 1.08 -17.53
CA ASN A 529 1.07 0.66 -17.09
C ASN A 529 0.59 -0.47 -17.99
N SER A 530 0.55 -1.70 -17.46
CA SER A 530 0.17 -2.89 -18.21
C SER A 530 -0.29 -4.02 -17.30
N THR A 531 -1.57 -4.38 -17.39
CA THR A 531 -2.11 -5.55 -16.67
C THR A 531 -1.45 -6.86 -17.15
N ALA A 532 -0.99 -6.93 -18.40
CA ALA A 532 -0.24 -8.07 -18.92
C ALA A 532 1.09 -8.26 -18.16
N ILE A 533 1.83 -7.18 -17.89
CA ILE A 533 3.05 -7.23 -17.07
C ILE A 533 2.73 -7.70 -15.65
N ILE A 534 1.67 -7.19 -15.02
CA ILE A 534 1.30 -7.60 -13.66
C ILE A 534 0.93 -9.08 -13.60
N ARG A 535 0.20 -9.60 -14.60
CA ARG A 535 -0.10 -11.05 -14.72
C ARG A 535 1.19 -11.87 -14.87
N ALA A 536 2.10 -11.47 -15.76
CA ALA A 536 3.39 -12.13 -15.94
C ALA A 536 4.23 -12.12 -14.64
N ALA A 537 4.23 -11.01 -13.90
CA ALA A 537 4.91 -10.89 -12.62
C ALA A 537 4.29 -11.80 -11.55
N ARG A 538 2.96 -11.90 -11.47
CA ARG A 538 2.26 -12.83 -10.56
C ARG A 538 2.60 -14.28 -10.90
N ASP A 539 2.64 -14.64 -12.18
CA ASP A 539 2.99 -15.99 -12.63
C ASP A 539 4.45 -16.32 -12.32
N HIS A 540 5.37 -15.39 -12.59
CA HIS A 540 6.77 -15.51 -12.22
C HIS A 540 6.93 -15.66 -10.70
N TRP A 541 6.23 -14.85 -9.91
CA TRP A 541 6.26 -14.91 -8.45
C TRP A 541 5.83 -16.29 -7.94
N ARG A 542 4.70 -16.82 -8.42
CA ARG A 542 4.20 -18.15 -8.06
C ARG A 542 5.15 -19.28 -8.46
N ALA A 543 5.86 -19.13 -9.59
CA ALA A 543 6.79 -20.15 -10.07
C ALA A 543 8.11 -20.20 -9.27
N HIS A 544 8.54 -19.07 -8.70
CA HIS A 544 9.86 -18.94 -8.05
C HIS A 544 9.81 -18.86 -6.53
N HIS A 545 8.61 -18.80 -5.94
CA HIS A 545 8.45 -18.70 -4.49
C HIS A 545 7.46 -19.75 -3.97
N THR A 546 7.92 -20.55 -3.01
CA THR A 546 7.08 -21.55 -2.33
C THR A 546 6.13 -20.92 -1.32
N ASP A 547 6.54 -19.78 -0.74
CA ASP A 547 5.70 -18.98 0.14
C ASP A 547 4.89 -17.98 -0.67
N ARG A 548 3.69 -17.65 -0.17
CA ARG A 548 2.82 -16.69 -0.85
C ARG A 548 3.39 -15.27 -0.84
N TYR A 549 4.11 -14.88 0.21
CA TYR A 549 4.52 -13.49 0.44
C TYR A 549 6.01 -13.35 0.81
N PRO A 550 6.99 -13.98 0.15
CA PRO A 550 8.42 -13.90 0.49
C PRO A 550 9.02 -12.47 0.59
N GLY A 551 8.27 -11.46 0.16
CA GLY A 551 8.53 -10.04 0.31
C GLY A 551 7.36 -9.23 -0.23
N ASP A 552 7.59 -7.93 -0.42
CA ASP A 552 6.60 -7.04 -1.04
C ASP A 552 6.50 -7.31 -2.55
N PHE A 553 5.34 -7.78 -3.02
CA PHE A 553 5.08 -7.94 -4.46
C PHE A 553 4.80 -6.58 -5.13
N MET A 554 4.02 -5.73 -4.47
CA MET A 554 3.82 -4.33 -4.82
C MET A 554 4.30 -3.45 -3.67
N GLY A 555 4.93 -2.32 -4.00
CA GLY A 555 5.22 -1.27 -3.03
C GLY A 555 3.95 -0.55 -2.58
N GLY A 556 4.06 0.27 -1.52
CA GLY A 556 2.93 1.00 -0.91
C GLY A 556 2.19 2.00 -1.81
N HIS A 557 2.63 2.19 -3.06
CA HIS A 557 1.97 3.05 -4.05
C HIS A 557 1.33 2.27 -5.21
N GLY A 558 1.28 0.93 -5.13
CA GLY A 558 0.62 0.08 -6.12
C GLY A 558 1.45 -0.23 -7.37
N TYR A 559 2.76 0.07 -7.37
CA TYR A 559 3.68 -0.42 -8.41
C TYR A 559 4.40 -1.69 -7.96
N LEU A 560 4.80 -2.54 -8.91
CA LEU A 560 5.58 -3.75 -8.63
C LEU A 560 6.92 -3.44 -7.96
N ASP A 561 7.34 -4.29 -7.02
CA ASP A 561 8.68 -4.21 -6.46
C ASP A 561 9.77 -4.27 -7.54
N LYS A 562 10.86 -3.52 -7.34
CA LYS A 562 11.94 -3.39 -8.34
C LYS A 562 12.62 -4.72 -8.66
N LYS A 563 12.80 -5.62 -7.67
CA LYS A 563 13.39 -6.94 -7.90
C LYS A 563 12.41 -7.81 -8.70
N THR A 564 11.12 -7.73 -8.39
CA THR A 564 10.06 -8.42 -9.15
C THR A 564 10.02 -7.97 -10.60
N VAL A 565 10.13 -6.66 -10.88
CA VAL A 565 10.23 -6.14 -12.25
C VAL A 565 11.47 -6.69 -12.95
N ALA A 566 12.64 -6.61 -12.31
CA ALA A 566 13.88 -7.04 -12.92
C ALA A 566 13.94 -8.55 -13.21
N SER A 567 13.33 -9.38 -12.36
CA SER A 567 13.29 -10.84 -12.57
C SER A 567 12.24 -11.26 -13.60
N THR A 568 11.14 -10.51 -13.71
CA THR A 568 10.05 -10.79 -14.67
C THR A 568 10.37 -10.24 -16.06
N LEU A 569 11.01 -9.07 -16.15
CA LEU A 569 11.28 -8.33 -17.37
C LEU A 569 12.80 -8.06 -17.53
N PRO A 570 13.61 -9.11 -17.76
CA PRO A 570 15.06 -8.98 -17.79
C PRO A 570 15.55 -8.11 -18.96
N SER A 571 14.87 -8.09 -20.10
CA SER A 571 15.26 -7.26 -21.24
C SER A 571 15.00 -5.78 -20.96
N LEU A 572 13.87 -5.46 -20.31
CA LEU A 572 13.58 -4.10 -19.82
C LEU A 572 14.62 -3.64 -18.79
N ALA A 573 15.01 -4.50 -17.85
CA ALA A 573 16.04 -4.17 -16.86
C ALA A 573 17.41 -3.90 -17.51
N ALA A 574 17.80 -4.70 -18.51
CA ALA A 574 19.03 -4.48 -19.28
C ALA A 574 18.98 -3.18 -20.11
N TRP A 575 17.82 -2.88 -20.71
CA TRP A 575 17.57 -1.61 -21.38
C TRP A 575 17.74 -0.44 -20.41
N ALA A 576 17.17 -0.53 -19.21
CA ALA A 576 17.25 0.53 -18.21
C ALA A 576 18.71 0.83 -17.83
N GLY A 577 19.52 -0.19 -17.49
CA GLY A 577 20.93 0.00 -17.15
C GLY A 577 21.77 0.58 -18.31
N THR A 578 21.45 0.22 -19.55
CA THR A 578 22.08 0.80 -20.75
C THR A 578 21.77 2.30 -20.86
N TRP A 579 20.51 2.68 -20.64
CA TRP A 579 20.08 4.07 -20.73
C TRP A 579 20.50 4.92 -19.54
N GLU A 580 20.57 4.37 -18.33
CA GLU A 580 21.20 5.03 -17.18
C GLU A 580 22.65 5.41 -17.49
N THR A 581 23.41 4.48 -18.08
CA THR A 581 24.79 4.73 -18.51
C THR A 581 24.85 5.79 -19.61
N LYS A 582 23.95 5.72 -20.60
CA LYS A 582 23.94 6.62 -21.76
C LYS A 582 23.52 8.05 -21.41
N LEU A 583 22.56 8.22 -20.49
CA LEU A 583 22.06 9.51 -20.03
C LEU A 583 22.89 10.06 -18.85
N GLY A 584 23.64 9.19 -18.18
CA GLY A 584 24.37 9.48 -16.96
C GLY A 584 23.47 9.73 -15.76
N ARG A 585 22.21 9.32 -15.78
CA ARG A 585 21.28 9.56 -14.66
C ARG A 585 20.40 8.35 -14.40
N PRO A 586 19.89 8.17 -13.18
CA PRO A 586 19.09 7.00 -12.84
C PRO A 586 17.77 6.97 -13.59
N LEU A 587 17.21 5.77 -13.74
CA LEU A 587 15.85 5.53 -14.20
C LEU A 587 15.04 4.92 -13.06
N SER A 588 13.87 5.48 -12.80
CA SER A 588 12.92 4.98 -11.84
C SER A 588 11.74 4.37 -12.59
N LEU A 589 11.63 3.04 -12.55
CA LEU A 589 10.56 2.30 -13.24
C LEU A 589 9.43 1.99 -12.25
N GLY A 590 8.30 2.69 -12.38
CA GLY A 590 7.04 2.37 -11.73
C GLY A 590 6.19 1.51 -12.65
N VAL A 591 5.98 0.24 -12.31
CA VAL A 591 5.14 -0.68 -13.12
C VAL A 591 3.78 -0.89 -12.46
N PHE A 592 2.71 -0.49 -13.13
CA PHE A 592 1.33 -0.52 -12.63
C PHE A 592 0.42 -1.39 -13.50
N GLU A 593 -0.78 -1.69 -13.02
CA GLU A 593 -1.87 -2.22 -13.87
C GLU A 593 -2.31 -1.18 -14.92
N SER A 594 -3.08 -1.61 -15.93
CA SER A 594 -3.42 -0.79 -17.10
C SER A 594 -4.21 0.48 -16.75
N ALA A 595 -4.98 0.48 -15.66
CA ALA A 595 -5.64 1.68 -15.15
C ALA A 595 -4.67 2.77 -14.63
N GLY A 596 -3.39 2.43 -14.47
CA GLY A 596 -2.35 3.31 -13.94
C GLY A 596 -2.36 3.43 -12.43
N PRO A 597 -1.62 4.40 -11.86
CA PRO A 597 -1.59 4.64 -10.43
C PRO A 597 -2.95 5.10 -9.91
N PHE A 598 -3.31 4.67 -8.69
CA PHE A 598 -4.60 4.99 -8.10
C PHE A 598 -4.79 6.51 -7.86
N ASP A 599 -5.98 7.00 -8.22
CA ASP A 599 -6.38 8.38 -7.98
C ASP A 599 -6.82 8.59 -6.53
N ALA A 600 -5.81 8.76 -5.66
CA ALA A 600 -6.01 9.04 -4.24
C ALA A 600 -6.67 10.41 -3.98
N THR A 601 -6.77 11.30 -4.99
CA THR A 601 -7.46 12.58 -4.82
C THR A 601 -8.97 12.40 -4.63
N ARG A 602 -9.52 11.29 -5.14
CA ARG A 602 -10.91 10.85 -4.88
C ARG A 602 -11.17 10.55 -3.40
N LEU A 603 -10.11 10.27 -2.64
CA LEU A 603 -10.16 10.05 -1.19
C LEU A 603 -9.75 11.30 -0.41
N GLY A 604 -9.66 12.47 -1.06
CA GLY A 604 -9.24 13.72 -0.44
C GLY A 604 -7.73 13.79 -0.14
N ARG A 605 -6.92 12.89 -0.71
CA ARG A 605 -5.46 12.93 -0.53
C ARG A 605 -4.85 13.95 -1.49
N ALA A 606 -3.92 14.75 -0.99
CA ALA A 606 -3.25 15.78 -1.79
C ALA A 606 -2.26 15.18 -2.81
N LEU A 607 -1.69 14.01 -2.49
CA LEU A 607 -0.69 13.33 -3.30
C LEU A 607 -1.32 12.18 -4.08
N SER A 608 -1.14 12.22 -5.40
CA SER A 608 -1.48 11.12 -6.29
C SER A 608 -0.72 11.23 -7.61
N SER A 609 -0.18 10.10 -8.06
CA SER A 609 0.53 9.96 -9.34
C SER A 609 -0.39 9.54 -10.49
N HIS A 610 -1.71 9.53 -10.28
CA HIS A 610 -2.69 9.12 -11.29
C HIS A 610 -2.52 9.84 -12.63
N PHE A 611 -3.13 9.27 -13.65
CA PHE A 611 -3.14 9.80 -15.00
C PHE A 611 -3.71 11.20 -15.08
N LYS A 612 -2.95 12.12 -15.68
CA LYS A 612 -3.37 13.49 -15.95
C LYS A 612 -3.32 13.74 -17.44
N ASP A 613 -4.18 14.64 -17.92
CA ASP A 613 -4.16 15.10 -19.32
C ASP A 613 -2.86 15.82 -19.67
N THR A 614 -2.14 16.30 -18.65
CA THR A 614 -0.84 16.98 -18.78
C THR A 614 0.35 16.03 -18.76
N ASP A 615 0.12 14.72 -18.61
CA ASP A 615 1.19 13.73 -18.57
C ASP A 615 2.00 13.73 -19.87
N TRP A 616 3.30 13.49 -19.71
CA TRP A 616 4.17 13.25 -20.85
C TRP A 616 4.02 11.79 -21.28
N ILE A 617 3.38 11.56 -22.42
CA ILE A 617 3.07 10.20 -22.87
C ILE A 617 4.09 9.78 -23.91
N ILE A 618 4.81 8.71 -23.61
CA ILE A 618 5.77 8.07 -24.51
C ILE A 618 5.03 7.19 -25.51
N HIS A 619 4.10 6.39 -25.02
CA HIS A 619 3.39 5.39 -25.81
C HIS A 619 2.04 5.06 -25.18
N ARG A 620 1.03 4.81 -26.01
CA ARG A 620 -0.28 4.26 -25.62
C ARG A 620 -0.75 3.24 -26.65
N PRO A 621 -1.61 2.28 -26.27
CA PRO A 621 -2.18 1.32 -27.21
C PRO A 621 -2.87 1.96 -28.42
N ASP A 622 -3.60 3.06 -28.19
CA ASP A 622 -4.38 3.78 -29.21
C ASP A 622 -3.59 4.89 -29.93
N SER A 623 -2.42 5.24 -29.40
CA SER A 623 -1.52 6.26 -29.95
C SER A 623 -0.08 5.79 -29.76
N PRO A 624 0.39 4.84 -30.60
CA PRO A 624 1.75 4.32 -30.47
C PRO A 624 2.74 5.46 -30.68
N MET A 625 3.84 5.44 -29.90
CA MET A 625 4.95 6.37 -30.10
C MET A 625 4.47 7.84 -30.06
N ALA A 626 3.72 8.22 -29.03
CA ALA A 626 3.07 9.52 -28.86
C ALA A 626 4.06 10.64 -28.50
N TRP A 627 5.25 10.66 -29.12
CA TRP A 627 6.42 11.47 -28.74
C TRP A 627 6.09 12.93 -28.48
N ARG A 628 5.14 13.53 -29.21
CA ARG A 628 4.75 14.93 -29.11
C ARG A 628 3.66 15.24 -28.07
N THR A 629 3.61 14.47 -26.98
CA THR A 629 2.55 14.57 -25.97
C THR A 629 3.12 15.03 -24.63
N PRO A 630 2.49 16.02 -23.95
CA PRO A 630 1.22 16.67 -24.28
C PRO A 630 1.30 17.51 -25.56
N ARG A 631 0.24 17.47 -26.39
CA ARG A 631 0.11 18.35 -27.56
C ARG A 631 0.37 19.78 -27.07
N SER A 632 1.41 20.42 -27.61
CA SER A 632 1.94 21.73 -27.24
C SER A 632 1.13 22.47 -26.17
N ARG A 633 1.71 22.60 -24.96
CA ARG A 633 1.12 23.41 -23.86
C ARG A 633 0.87 24.87 -24.29
N ILE A 634 1.47 25.28 -25.40
CA ILE A 634 1.46 26.61 -26.02
C ILE A 634 0.12 26.93 -26.72
N SER A 635 -0.90 26.09 -26.55
CA SER A 635 -2.26 26.45 -26.96
C SER A 635 -2.80 27.53 -26.01
N GLU A 636 -2.75 28.80 -26.43
CA GLU A 636 -3.56 29.83 -25.76
C GLU A 636 -5.02 29.38 -25.87
N PRO A 637 -5.76 29.26 -24.74
CA PRO A 637 -7.16 28.89 -24.80
C PRO A 637 -7.82 29.90 -25.74
N ALA A 638 -8.40 29.41 -26.85
CA ALA A 638 -9.11 30.25 -27.79
C ALA A 638 -10.01 31.15 -26.95
N ARG A 639 -9.79 32.47 -27.00
CA ARG A 639 -10.56 33.44 -26.23
C ARG A 639 -12.02 33.05 -26.45
N SER A 640 -12.66 32.51 -25.41
CA SER A 640 -14.07 32.21 -25.50
C SER A 640 -14.73 33.50 -25.96
N PRO A 641 -15.45 33.51 -27.10
CA PRO A 641 -16.07 34.74 -27.57
C PRO A 641 -16.83 35.30 -26.38
N ALA A 642 -16.47 36.54 -25.99
CA ALA A 642 -17.01 37.18 -24.79
C ALA A 642 -18.51 36.90 -24.74
N PRO A 643 -19.09 36.45 -23.61
CA PRO A 643 -20.47 36.00 -23.55
C PRO A 643 -21.33 37.06 -24.23
N GLY A 644 -21.80 36.70 -25.43
CA GLY A 644 -22.55 37.63 -26.26
C GLY A 644 -23.69 38.13 -25.39
N ARG A 645 -23.80 39.46 -25.24
CA ARG A 645 -24.93 40.09 -24.55
C ARG A 645 -26.19 39.31 -24.93
N PRO A 646 -26.96 38.78 -23.97
CA PRO A 646 -28.13 38.01 -24.29
C PRO A 646 -29.03 38.87 -25.17
N SER A 647 -29.21 38.44 -26.42
CA SER A 647 -30.19 39.04 -27.31
C SER A 647 -31.55 38.95 -26.61
N ALA A 648 -32.26 40.06 -26.51
CA ALA A 648 -33.55 40.21 -25.82
C ALA A 648 -34.67 39.29 -26.36
N ALA A 649 -34.37 38.46 -27.38
CA ALA A 649 -35.31 37.52 -27.98
C ALA A 649 -35.44 36.17 -27.24
N ALA A 650 -34.56 35.82 -26.29
CA ALA A 650 -34.58 34.48 -25.65
C ALA A 650 -35.41 34.36 -24.36
N ALA A 651 -36.08 35.43 -23.90
CA ALA A 651 -36.80 35.45 -22.61
C ALA A 651 -38.29 35.05 -22.67
N ARG A 652 -38.77 34.44 -23.77
CA ARG A 652 -40.17 34.00 -23.89
C ARG A 652 -40.27 32.55 -24.36
N SER A 653 -39.98 31.61 -23.46
CA SER A 653 -40.48 30.22 -23.54
C SER A 653 -40.27 29.52 -22.19
N LYS A 654 -41.15 29.82 -21.23
CA LYS A 654 -41.42 28.93 -20.09
C LYS A 654 -42.93 28.72 -20.05
N SER A 655 -43.39 27.54 -20.43
CA SER A 655 -44.71 27.05 -20.04
C SER A 655 -44.76 25.52 -20.07
N THR A 656 -45.04 24.96 -18.90
CA THR A 656 -45.89 23.76 -18.64
C THR A 656 -45.55 22.45 -19.35
N THR A 657 -44.95 21.52 -18.59
CA THR A 657 -45.23 20.09 -18.74
C THR A 657 -45.57 19.48 -17.38
N ALA A 658 -46.85 19.17 -17.23
CA ALA A 658 -47.42 18.45 -16.12
C ALA A 658 -47.02 16.97 -16.16
N ARG A 659 -46.82 16.43 -14.96
CA ARG A 659 -46.64 15.02 -14.59
C ARG A 659 -47.70 14.13 -15.25
N ARG A 660 -47.29 13.14 -16.03
CA ARG A 660 -48.11 11.97 -16.39
C ARG A 660 -47.37 10.72 -15.91
N ARG A 661 -47.98 9.96 -14.98
CA ARG A 661 -47.55 8.62 -14.58
C ARG A 661 -47.91 7.63 -15.70
N PRO A 662 -47.08 6.63 -16.00
CA PRO A 662 -47.52 5.48 -16.78
C PRO A 662 -48.10 4.40 -15.86
N ASP A 663 -49.35 4.03 -16.15
CA ASP A 663 -49.94 2.75 -15.75
C ASP A 663 -49.22 1.61 -16.48
N HIS A 664 -48.85 0.57 -15.73
CA HIS A 664 -48.46 -0.72 -16.30
C HIS A 664 -49.36 -1.81 -15.74
N ASP A 665 -50.30 -2.23 -16.58
CA ASP A 665 -51.01 -3.50 -16.48
C ASP A 665 -50.02 -4.67 -16.56
N ARG A 666 -50.12 -5.60 -15.60
CA ARG A 666 -49.44 -6.90 -15.61
C ARG A 666 -50.50 -8.01 -15.47
N PRO A 667 -50.48 -9.05 -16.31
CA PRO A 667 -51.41 -10.17 -16.16
C PRO A 667 -50.94 -11.15 -15.07
N ALA A 668 -51.92 -11.72 -14.38
CA ALA A 668 -51.77 -12.67 -13.29
C ALA A 668 -51.34 -14.07 -13.75
N ALA A 669 -50.54 -14.74 -12.92
CA ALA A 669 -50.38 -16.20 -12.89
C ALA A 669 -50.36 -16.68 -11.42
N PRO A 670 -50.78 -17.93 -11.14
CA PRO A 670 -51.40 -18.28 -9.87
C PRO A 670 -50.46 -18.95 -8.85
N GLY A 671 -50.70 -18.60 -7.58
CA GLY A 671 -50.83 -19.53 -6.44
C GLY A 671 -49.63 -20.38 -6.02
N ILE A 672 -48.93 -19.95 -4.97
CA ILE A 672 -48.35 -20.87 -3.97
C ILE A 672 -48.62 -20.29 -2.57
N GLU A 673 -49.20 -21.14 -1.73
CA GLU A 673 -49.60 -20.92 -0.34
C GLU A 673 -48.40 -20.57 0.57
N GLN A 674 -48.59 -19.62 1.48
CA GLN A 674 -47.78 -19.46 2.69
C GLN A 674 -48.68 -19.58 3.93
N PRO A 675 -48.25 -20.27 5.00
CA PRO A 675 -49.00 -20.34 6.25
C PRO A 675 -48.79 -19.08 7.13
N PRO A 676 -49.74 -18.77 8.05
CA PRO A 676 -49.61 -17.68 9.05
C PRO A 676 -48.47 -18.06 10.01
N HIS A 677 -47.79 -17.20 10.79
CA HIS A 677 -48.13 -16.64 12.10
C HIS A 677 -46.95 -15.66 12.43
N LEU A 678 -47.13 -14.39 12.76
CA LEU A 678 -47.31 -13.85 14.12
C LEU A 678 -47.51 -12.34 14.01
N ARG A 679 -48.65 -11.85 14.50
CA ARG A 679 -48.90 -10.44 14.78
C ARG A 679 -48.16 -10.03 16.06
N ARG A 680 -47.53 -8.86 16.05
CA ARG A 680 -47.30 -8.06 17.27
C ARG A 680 -47.79 -6.64 17.03
N ASP A 681 -48.72 -6.21 17.88
CA ASP A 681 -49.24 -4.85 17.97
C ASP A 681 -48.21 -3.87 18.54
N PRO A 682 -48.36 -2.55 18.27
CA PRO A 682 -47.50 -1.50 18.79
C PRO A 682 -48.03 -0.99 20.14
N GLY A 683 -47.13 -0.91 21.14
CA GLY A 683 -47.40 -0.33 22.45
C GLY A 683 -46.61 0.97 22.67
N LEU A 684 -47.36 2.02 23.00
CA LEU A 684 -46.98 3.41 23.24
C LEU A 684 -46.08 3.64 24.48
N GLU A 685 -45.25 4.68 24.34
CA GLU A 685 -44.86 5.71 25.31
C GLU A 685 -44.53 5.33 26.77
N ARG A 686 -43.30 5.67 27.18
CA ARG A 686 -43.10 6.63 28.27
C ARG A 686 -41.75 7.35 28.19
N ASP A 687 -41.92 8.66 28.12
CA ASP A 687 -41.03 9.80 28.32
C ASP A 687 -40.25 9.72 29.64
N HIS A 688 -38.94 10.02 29.63
CA HIS A 688 -38.22 10.64 30.76
C HIS A 688 -36.83 11.16 30.33
N GLY A 689 -36.65 12.47 30.47
CA GLY A 689 -35.52 13.00 31.24
C GLY A 689 -34.29 13.50 30.48
N ARG A 690 -34.38 14.73 29.95
CA ARG A 690 -33.20 15.61 29.74
C ARG A 690 -32.71 16.15 31.10
N GLY A 691 -31.40 16.09 31.33
CA GLY A 691 -30.65 16.82 32.35
C GLY A 691 -29.23 17.15 31.86
N PRO A 692 -28.60 18.23 32.33
CA PRO A 692 -27.90 19.17 31.45
C PRO A 692 -26.38 19.05 31.40
N ARG A 693 -25.84 19.70 30.37
CA ARG A 693 -24.41 20.04 30.19
C ARG A 693 -23.93 20.98 31.30
N ALA A 694 -22.74 20.65 31.81
CA ALA A 694 -21.69 21.59 32.19
C ALA A 694 -20.42 21.14 31.47
#